data_AF-A0A078FP28-F1
#
_entry.id   AF-A0A078FP28-F1
#
_cell.length_a   1.000
_cell.length_b   1.000
_cell.length_c   1.000
_cell.angle_alpha   90.00
_cell.angle_beta   90.00
_cell.angle_gamma   90.00
#
_symmetry.space_group_name_H-M   'P 1'
#
loop_
_entity.id
_entity.type
_entity.pdbx_description
1 polymer ?
#
loop_
_entity_poly.entity_id
_entity_poly.type
_entity_poly.pdbx_seq_one_letter_code
_entity_poly.pdbx_strand_id
1 'polypeptide(L)'
;MSDYNSIIFFQSFSTGYLPEELGIEGANKTLKRFSAVIMATPADSRAVKSLNNSQGTNKFVFKKVGEKMEDTKTEVVNVFKSLEKVKAEPSQGSTFLKDRLVELRELNTTEHFTKFYEEMFPFVQTLPLVISQKEIVFSKLVSGLHMEARLSLGAFLELIDDLSRDLLDSFIPFLPRLVNSLVTLLKKGGQKEPDIVKQIFVSWSNIVMNLQKYLICDIERVLRDTLELRYYPQESINELMSRSMALLLRTARDEQREIGIKRIISELADPLKKCGGAGLLYHVMIRDASEKSLHSKAGKALSFLLKDSTLSSCDDFPQGSGSTVEAVSSALQRICEATNAEELTVLWDCLFKETKESIKNKNSAHLTRLLTLLTSAVRVGKGLKACDYRYLVGLVSQIVPTFMDSSDVLSRFLGLMLCTIDIPSDVNELESIASQWTPIFSLKSLSLVSFLRGLLEKKDGLIVQVFALTNLCSSEEVIPLLLSLCKKQQTSHDKVDIVYGSFESIQVFLEDKIKKIQINIENTGLAQIDEAELAAVWGAVNCFPYFKLDSSLLIRFKNTLKQQLAASAVSGSSAQELMWQSLLGSALRSCLKILLSPVADYLDFVYRPQLANDDISKPCPELQANNAEDAFDIFCENLRHPNKDVRLMTLRILCHFEPLSPDPCVEEHPPPMKKLKTEVVQKSPSKKNDVTTNVLQILKTVGESRPTLRSKKDLDAVRHLADDRIHDAYVPLVFNGMIGLFHTNNESTEIWEPASKCLADLMMKHTSALWNGFVHYLGHCQLKIEALHIHRGNGNYSVSQKHTGLMESFNAFISPRFNGTPTADVVSLLLKTLQKVPSVAQSHTSDILPLLLKFMGYKTENPLRVGLYNSEACKGKEWKGLLEQSLALLKLMKNPRSSRVSQFVNDVMQYRFLDDNDAEIQMSVLECLVLSNDYLLPHRHRLENLIKSKKLREELTNWNFS
;
A
#
# COMPACT_ATOMS: atom_id res chain seq x y z
N MET A 1 48.96 61.72 13.15
CA MET A 1 49.43 60.47 13.77
C MET A 1 48.97 59.34 12.85
N SER A 2 49.60 59.20 11.67
CA SER A 2 50.85 58.46 11.36
C SER A 2 50.60 56.95 11.24
N ASP A 3 50.82 56.21 10.15
CA ASP A 3 51.33 56.36 8.76
C ASP A 3 50.74 55.16 7.98
N TYR A 4 50.18 55.20 6.76
CA TYR A 4 50.69 55.36 5.39
C TYR A 4 51.67 54.29 4.81
N ASN A 5 51.16 53.55 3.80
CA ASN A 5 51.73 53.19 2.47
C ASN A 5 52.66 51.97 2.19
N SER A 6 52.24 51.19 1.15
CA SER A 6 53.00 50.77 -0.07
C SER A 6 54.11 49.68 0.03
N ILE A 7 54.60 48.88 -0.96
CA ILE A 7 54.37 48.54 -2.40
C ILE A 7 55.38 47.40 -2.80
N ILE A 8 54.98 46.43 -3.67
CA ILE A 8 55.65 45.75 -4.85
C ILE A 8 57.05 45.01 -4.81
N PHE A 9 57.04 43.79 -5.44
CA PHE A 9 58.01 42.95 -6.23
C PHE A 9 59.57 43.00 -6.13
N PHE A 10 60.21 41.82 -6.34
CA PHE A 10 61.29 41.48 -7.33
C PHE A 10 61.64 39.96 -7.19
N GLN A 11 61.58 39.03 -8.16
CA GLN A 11 62.26 38.76 -9.46
C GLN A 11 63.72 38.23 -9.40
N SER A 12 63.89 36.99 -9.89
CA SER A 12 65.02 36.34 -10.61
C SER A 12 66.45 36.24 -10.04
N PHE A 13 67.04 35.03 -10.10
CA PHE A 13 68.38 34.81 -10.72
C PHE A 13 68.59 33.33 -11.12
N SER A 14 69.37 33.15 -12.19
CA SER A 14 69.74 31.89 -12.86
C SER A 14 71.26 31.72 -12.86
N THR A 15 71.71 30.48 -13.12
CA THR A 15 73.05 29.98 -13.57
C THR A 15 74.25 29.90 -12.61
N GLY A 16 74.86 28.69 -12.53
CA GLY A 16 76.31 28.52 -12.72
C GLY A 16 77.15 27.75 -11.67
N TYR A 17 77.68 26.57 -12.08
CA TYR A 17 78.93 25.89 -11.65
C TYR A 17 79.00 25.04 -10.35
N LEU A 18 79.35 23.76 -10.56
CA LEU A 18 79.85 22.72 -9.64
C LEU A 18 81.40 22.80 -9.58
N PRO A 19 82.06 22.33 -8.50
CA PRO A 19 82.60 20.95 -8.52
C PRO A 19 82.66 20.18 -7.17
N GLU A 20 82.59 18.83 -7.29
CA GLU A 20 83.34 17.74 -6.58
C GLU A 20 83.59 17.85 -5.06
N GLU A 21 83.26 16.92 -4.15
CA GLU A 21 83.29 15.45 -4.09
C GLU A 21 82.39 14.98 -2.90
N LEU A 22 81.65 13.88 -3.06
CA LEU A 22 81.54 12.76 -2.10
C LEU A 22 80.31 11.88 -2.40
N GLY A 23 80.58 10.61 -2.69
CA GLY A 23 79.72 9.50 -2.27
C GLY A 23 78.73 8.97 -3.31
N ILE A 24 79.20 7.99 -4.07
CA ILE A 24 78.43 7.07 -4.92
C ILE A 24 77.52 6.21 -4.03
N GLU A 25 76.45 6.79 -3.49
CA GLU A 25 75.36 6.06 -2.82
C GLU A 25 74.02 6.81 -2.87
N GLY A 26 74.04 8.12 -3.14
CA GLY A 26 72.84 8.94 -3.38
C GLY A 26 72.26 8.87 -4.80
N ALA A 27 73.07 8.54 -5.82
CA ALA A 27 72.64 8.59 -7.22
C ALA A 27 71.64 7.49 -7.61
N ASN A 28 71.73 6.30 -7.01
CA ASN A 28 70.78 5.20 -7.26
C ASN A 28 69.41 5.39 -6.56
N LYS A 29 69.32 6.29 -5.58
CA LYS A 29 68.06 6.63 -4.90
C LYS A 29 67.29 7.74 -5.63
N THR A 30 67.99 8.62 -6.35
CA THR A 30 67.38 9.72 -7.13
C THR A 30 66.89 9.25 -8.50
N LEU A 31 67.61 8.35 -9.17
CA LEU A 31 67.17 7.75 -10.45
C LEU A 31 65.93 6.83 -10.30
N LYS A 32 65.76 6.16 -9.16
CA LYS A 32 64.53 5.42 -8.84
C LYS A 32 63.33 6.32 -8.49
N ARG A 33 63.56 7.61 -8.18
CA ARG A 33 62.48 8.56 -7.85
C ARG A 33 61.94 9.31 -9.07
N PHE A 34 62.68 9.35 -10.18
CA PHE A 34 62.23 9.95 -11.45
C PHE A 34 61.71 8.94 -12.49
N SER A 35 61.89 7.63 -12.26
CA SER A 35 61.39 6.55 -13.13
C SER A 35 60.05 5.94 -12.68
N ALA A 36 59.47 6.39 -11.57
CA ALA A 36 58.14 5.96 -11.17
C ALA A 36 57.11 6.93 -11.76
N VAL A 37 56.69 6.65 -13.00
CA VAL A 37 55.41 7.14 -13.52
C VAL A 37 54.34 6.66 -12.54
N ILE A 38 53.90 7.54 -11.65
CA ILE A 38 52.71 7.29 -10.83
C ILE A 38 51.54 7.36 -11.81
N MET A 39 51.18 6.22 -12.39
CA MET A 39 49.84 5.99 -12.90
C MET A 39 48.91 6.22 -11.71
N ALA A 40 48.19 7.36 -11.71
CA ALA A 40 47.19 7.64 -10.70
C ALA A 40 46.20 6.46 -10.64
N THR A 41 46.07 5.86 -9.46
CA THR A 41 45.18 4.74 -9.25
C THR A 41 43.76 5.24 -8.97
N PRO A 42 42.71 4.41 -9.12
CA PRO A 42 41.35 4.78 -8.73
C PRO A 42 41.22 5.20 -7.25
N ALA A 43 42.19 4.82 -6.40
CA ALA A 43 42.25 5.21 -4.99
C ALA A 43 42.70 6.68 -4.78
N ASP A 44 43.34 7.30 -5.79
CA ASP A 44 43.82 8.69 -5.72
C ASP A 44 42.72 9.73 -6.03
N SER A 45 41.50 9.29 -6.40
CA SER A 45 40.34 10.17 -6.55
C SER A 45 39.83 10.65 -5.18
N ARG A 46 40.57 11.56 -4.53
CA ARG A 46 40.02 12.33 -3.42
C ARG A 46 38.76 13.03 -3.93
N ALA A 47 37.68 12.92 -3.17
CA ALA A 47 36.42 13.58 -3.42
C ALA A 47 36.65 15.09 -3.70
N VAL A 48 36.66 15.46 -4.99
CA VAL A 48 36.84 16.85 -5.43
C VAL A 48 35.67 17.65 -4.85
N LYS A 49 35.99 18.50 -3.86
CA LYS A 49 35.01 19.40 -3.24
C LYS A 49 34.63 20.45 -4.28
N SER A 50 33.36 20.54 -4.58
CA SER A 50 32.78 21.53 -5.51
C SER A 50 32.46 22.83 -4.79
N LEU A 51 32.35 23.94 -5.54
CA LEU A 51 31.92 25.23 -4.99
C LEU A 51 30.53 25.12 -4.36
N ASN A 52 30.37 25.75 -3.20
CA ASN A 52 29.09 25.80 -2.50
C ASN A 52 28.19 26.86 -3.13
N ASN A 53 27.06 26.42 -3.69
CA ASN A 53 26.05 27.29 -4.30
C ASN A 53 24.91 27.64 -3.32
N SER A 54 25.04 27.27 -2.03
CA SER A 54 24.07 27.56 -0.96
C SER A 54 24.58 28.64 0.00
N GLN A 55 23.70 29.20 0.84
CA GLN A 55 24.05 30.22 1.84
C GLN A 55 24.97 29.73 2.99
N GLY A 56 25.56 28.54 2.88
CA GLY A 56 26.46 28.00 3.89
C GLY A 56 27.83 28.70 3.91
N THR A 57 28.45 28.75 5.08
CA THR A 57 29.76 29.41 5.32
C THR A 57 30.95 28.71 4.65
N ASN A 58 30.85 27.42 4.34
CA ASN A 58 31.91 26.66 3.68
C ASN A 58 31.94 26.92 2.18
N LYS A 59 33.07 27.43 1.66
CA LYS A 59 33.27 27.72 0.23
C LYS A 59 33.25 26.46 -0.67
N PHE A 60 33.64 25.30 -0.12
CA PHE A 60 33.71 24.04 -0.87
C PHE A 60 32.97 22.91 -0.13
N VAL A 61 32.09 22.21 -0.83
CA VAL A 61 31.25 21.12 -0.31
C VAL A 61 31.34 19.91 -1.24
N PHE A 62 31.30 18.71 -0.67
CA PHE A 62 31.18 17.49 -1.46
C PHE A 62 29.78 17.42 -2.08
N LYS A 63 29.71 17.44 -3.42
CA LYS A 63 28.48 17.15 -4.15
C LYS A 63 28.41 15.69 -4.55
N LYS A 64 27.24 15.07 -4.36
CA LYS A 64 26.96 13.71 -4.86
C LYS A 64 26.99 13.70 -6.40
N VAL A 65 27.18 12.52 -6.99
CA VAL A 65 27.21 12.36 -8.46
C VAL A 65 25.97 12.94 -9.14
N GLY A 66 24.78 12.77 -8.55
CA GLY A 66 23.54 13.37 -9.05
C GLY A 66 23.54 14.90 -9.03
N GLU A 67 24.04 15.52 -7.97
CA GLU A 67 24.14 16.99 -7.86
C GLU A 67 25.14 17.57 -8.87
N LYS A 68 26.29 16.90 -9.07
CA LYS A 68 27.26 17.27 -10.12
C LYS A 68 26.68 17.15 -11.52
N MET A 69 25.79 16.18 -11.74
CA MET A 69 25.10 16.01 -13.02
C MET A 69 24.10 17.15 -13.29
N GLU A 70 23.42 17.68 -12.25
CA GLU A 70 22.56 18.86 -12.40
C GLU A 70 23.36 20.15 -12.65
N ASP A 71 24.51 20.32 -11.99
CA ASP A 71 25.43 21.42 -12.30
C ASP A 71 25.88 21.34 -13.78
N THR A 72 26.24 20.14 -14.23
CA THR A 72 26.63 19.88 -15.63
C THR A 72 25.53 20.27 -16.61
N LYS A 73 24.27 19.91 -16.33
CA LYS A 73 23.12 20.32 -17.15
C LYS A 73 22.98 21.83 -17.21
N THR A 74 23.17 22.52 -16.08
CA THR A 74 23.06 23.98 -16.00
C THR A 74 24.14 24.68 -16.81
N GLU A 75 25.39 24.22 -16.73
CA GLU A 75 26.51 24.79 -17.48
C GLU A 75 26.38 24.55 -18.99
N VAL A 76 25.96 23.35 -19.41
CA VAL A 76 25.69 23.07 -20.83
C VAL A 76 24.57 23.97 -21.37
N VAL A 77 23.53 24.24 -20.57
CA VAL A 77 22.47 25.19 -20.93
C VAL A 77 23.01 26.62 -21.08
N ASN A 78 23.99 27.01 -20.25
CA ASN A 78 24.59 28.33 -20.33
C ASN A 78 25.35 28.56 -21.65
N VAL A 79 25.89 27.53 -22.29
CA VAL A 79 26.51 27.64 -23.63
C VAL A 79 25.52 28.25 -24.64
N PHE A 80 24.25 27.82 -24.60
CA PHE A 80 23.21 28.33 -25.49
C PHE A 80 22.65 29.71 -25.09
N LYS A 81 22.93 30.18 -23.87
CA LYS A 81 22.45 31.46 -23.33
C LYS A 81 23.52 32.56 -23.32
N SER A 82 24.79 32.17 -23.31
CA SER A 82 25.88 33.10 -23.04
C SER A 82 25.98 34.15 -24.15
N LEU A 83 25.90 35.41 -23.73
CA LEU A 83 26.31 36.59 -24.50
C LEU A 83 27.82 36.82 -24.40
N GLU A 84 28.58 35.94 -23.71
CA GLU A 84 30.03 36.06 -23.65
C GLU A 84 30.57 36.02 -25.08
N LYS A 85 31.36 37.04 -25.39
CA LYS A 85 31.98 37.22 -26.70
C LYS A 85 32.94 36.05 -26.95
N VAL A 86 32.43 34.95 -27.49
CA VAL A 86 33.25 33.96 -28.19
C VAL A 86 34.04 34.76 -29.22
N LYS A 87 35.37 34.72 -29.12
CA LYS A 87 36.29 35.54 -29.92
C LYS A 87 35.89 35.49 -31.39
N ALA A 88 35.37 36.57 -31.98
CA ALA A 88 34.68 36.51 -33.28
C ALA A 88 35.58 36.06 -34.43
N GLU A 89 36.87 36.39 -34.34
CA GLU A 89 37.92 36.06 -35.31
C GLU A 89 39.16 35.51 -34.58
N PRO A 90 39.97 34.64 -35.20
CA PRO A 90 41.22 34.19 -34.59
C PRO A 90 42.24 35.34 -34.52
N SER A 91 43.38 35.10 -33.86
CA SER A 91 44.49 36.05 -33.89
C SER A 91 44.93 36.30 -35.33
N GLN A 92 45.44 37.50 -35.62
CA GLN A 92 45.80 37.89 -36.98
C GLN A 92 46.77 36.87 -37.63
N GLY A 93 46.37 36.29 -38.77
CA GLY A 93 47.16 35.26 -39.46
C GLY A 93 47.16 33.87 -38.81
N SER A 94 46.31 33.64 -37.81
CA SER A 94 46.15 32.37 -37.09
C SER A 94 44.79 31.71 -37.42
N THR A 95 44.50 30.59 -36.76
CA THR A 95 43.20 29.89 -36.80
C THR A 95 42.70 29.68 -35.37
N PHE A 96 41.41 29.38 -35.18
CA PHE A 96 40.87 29.11 -33.84
C PHE A 96 41.56 27.90 -33.22
N LEU A 97 41.72 26.83 -34.00
CA LEU A 97 42.42 25.63 -33.58
C LEU A 97 43.87 25.93 -33.15
N LYS A 98 44.60 26.73 -33.91
CA LYS A 98 45.99 27.07 -33.60
C LYS A 98 46.10 27.89 -32.32
N ASP A 99 45.29 28.94 -32.19
CA ASP A 99 45.26 29.79 -31.00
C ASP A 99 45.03 28.95 -29.75
N ARG A 100 44.01 28.07 -29.79
CA ARG A 100 43.68 27.18 -28.68
C ARG A 100 44.77 26.15 -28.40
N LEU A 101 45.38 25.58 -29.44
CA LEU A 101 46.46 24.61 -29.28
C LEU A 101 47.66 25.20 -28.55
N VAL A 102 48.02 26.45 -28.84
CA VAL A 102 49.11 27.16 -28.14
C VAL A 102 48.72 27.47 -26.70
N GLU A 103 47.50 27.96 -26.45
CA GLU A 103 47.01 28.22 -25.10
C GLU A 103 47.02 26.95 -24.24
N LEU A 104 46.48 25.84 -24.77
CA LEU A 104 46.44 24.57 -24.08
C LEU A 104 47.84 23.98 -23.86
N ARG A 105 48.84 24.33 -24.67
CA ARG A 105 50.24 23.95 -24.40
C ARG A 105 50.78 24.57 -23.13
N GLU A 106 50.35 25.79 -22.80
CA GLU A 106 50.73 26.45 -21.55
C GLU A 106 49.95 25.90 -20.35
N LEU A 107 48.70 25.47 -20.56
CA LEU A 107 47.81 25.00 -19.49
C LEU A 107 47.86 23.49 -19.22
N ASN A 108 48.28 22.68 -20.19
CA ASN A 108 48.18 21.22 -20.13
C ASN A 108 49.53 20.53 -20.32
N THR A 109 49.99 19.84 -19.27
CA THR A 109 51.27 19.11 -19.22
C THR A 109 51.12 17.59 -19.27
N THR A 110 49.93 17.10 -19.63
CA THR A 110 49.67 15.65 -19.68
C THR A 110 50.43 14.98 -20.84
N GLU A 111 50.81 13.71 -20.65
CA GLU A 111 51.62 12.97 -21.63
C GLU A 111 50.95 12.86 -23.00
N HIS A 112 49.67 12.46 -23.02
CA HIS A 112 48.91 12.30 -24.26
C HIS A 112 48.75 13.62 -25.01
N PHE A 113 48.49 14.72 -24.30
CA PHE A 113 48.40 16.05 -24.92
C PHE A 113 49.74 16.57 -25.43
N THR A 114 50.83 16.35 -24.68
CA THR A 114 52.18 16.77 -25.10
C THR A 114 52.60 16.09 -26.39
N LYS A 115 52.42 14.76 -26.48
CA LYS A 115 52.68 14.00 -27.71
C LYS A 115 51.83 14.49 -28.87
N PHE A 116 50.54 14.73 -28.62
CA PHE A 116 49.65 15.29 -29.64
C PHE A 116 50.13 16.66 -30.15
N TYR A 117 50.51 17.57 -29.26
CA TYR A 117 50.99 18.90 -29.61
C TYR A 117 52.22 18.83 -30.51
N GLU A 118 53.23 18.04 -30.12
CA GLU A 118 54.48 17.88 -30.88
C GLU A 118 54.23 17.35 -32.29
N GLU A 119 53.31 16.39 -32.43
CA GLU A 119 52.94 15.83 -33.72
C GLU A 119 52.09 16.79 -34.57
N MET A 120 51.12 17.48 -33.97
CA MET A 120 50.08 18.20 -34.73
C MET A 120 50.39 19.68 -34.98
N PHE A 121 51.25 20.31 -34.19
CA PHE A 121 51.59 21.72 -34.33
C PHE A 121 52.02 22.11 -35.77
N PRO A 122 52.83 21.31 -36.50
CA PRO A 122 53.21 21.64 -37.88
C PRO A 122 52.03 21.75 -38.86
N PHE A 123 50.93 21.03 -38.62
CA PHE A 123 49.79 20.93 -39.53
C PHE A 123 48.72 22.01 -39.31
N VAL A 124 48.79 22.77 -38.21
CA VAL A 124 47.78 23.76 -37.84
C VAL A 124 48.24 25.20 -38.02
N GLN A 125 49.34 25.43 -38.76
CA GLN A 125 49.99 26.74 -38.81
C GLN A 125 49.15 27.85 -39.47
N THR A 126 48.35 27.50 -40.48
CA THR A 126 47.51 28.42 -41.26
C THR A 126 46.21 27.74 -41.67
N LEU A 127 45.17 28.53 -41.96
CA LEU A 127 43.86 28.01 -42.37
C LEU A 127 43.91 27.12 -43.64
N PRO A 128 44.62 27.47 -44.73
CA PRO A 128 44.74 26.58 -45.90
C PRO A 128 45.36 25.22 -45.56
N LEU A 129 46.32 25.20 -44.64
CA LEU A 129 46.95 23.96 -44.19
C LEU A 129 45.98 23.11 -43.37
N VAL A 130 45.23 23.72 -42.45
CA VAL A 130 44.17 23.04 -41.68
C VAL A 130 43.11 22.44 -42.60
N ILE A 131 42.69 23.17 -43.63
CA ILE A 131 41.69 22.67 -44.60
C ILE A 131 42.25 21.50 -45.41
N SER A 132 43.51 21.58 -45.86
CA SER A 132 44.17 20.51 -46.63
C SER A 132 44.42 19.26 -45.81
N GLN A 133 44.81 19.41 -44.53
CA GLN A 133 45.19 18.34 -43.62
C GLN A 133 44.07 17.92 -42.65
N LYS A 134 42.83 18.37 -42.90
CA LYS A 134 41.67 18.17 -42.01
C LYS A 134 41.45 16.72 -41.58
N GLU A 135 41.69 15.76 -42.48
CA GLU A 135 41.57 14.33 -42.17
C GLU A 135 42.61 13.86 -41.15
N ILE A 136 43.87 14.28 -41.29
CA ILE A 136 44.96 13.92 -40.39
C ILE A 136 44.69 14.52 -39.01
N VAL A 137 44.41 15.83 -38.98
CA VAL A 137 44.14 16.59 -37.75
C VAL A 137 42.95 15.97 -37.01
N PHE A 138 41.82 15.77 -37.69
CA PHE A 138 40.62 15.19 -37.08
C PHE A 138 40.84 13.77 -36.58
N SER A 139 41.48 12.91 -37.39
CA SER A 139 41.75 11.52 -37.01
C SER A 139 42.64 11.43 -35.77
N LYS A 140 43.65 12.31 -35.66
CA LYS A 140 44.51 12.34 -34.49
C LYS A 140 43.77 12.86 -33.25
N LEU A 141 42.98 13.93 -33.37
CA LEU A 141 42.17 14.45 -32.26
C LEU A 141 41.23 13.38 -31.70
N VAL A 142 40.50 12.71 -32.57
CA VAL A 142 39.56 11.64 -32.20
C VAL A 142 40.28 10.43 -31.59
N SER A 143 41.49 10.12 -32.06
CA SER A 143 42.30 9.03 -31.48
C SER A 143 42.68 9.28 -30.01
N GLY A 144 42.65 10.52 -29.54
CA GLY A 144 42.86 10.91 -28.14
C GLY A 144 41.61 10.80 -27.25
N LEU A 145 40.44 10.49 -27.80
CA LEU A 145 39.18 10.35 -27.06
C LEU A 145 39.03 8.97 -26.43
N HIS A 146 39.87 8.66 -25.44
CA HIS A 146 39.85 7.39 -24.70
C HIS A 146 40.18 7.59 -23.21
N MET A 147 39.85 6.59 -22.38
CA MET A 147 39.93 6.72 -20.92
C MET A 147 41.37 6.80 -20.39
N GLU A 148 42.36 6.24 -21.10
CA GLU A 148 43.77 6.38 -20.72
C GLU A 148 44.25 7.83 -20.86
N ALA A 149 43.66 8.61 -21.78
CA ALA A 149 43.91 10.04 -21.95
C ALA A 149 42.96 10.93 -21.13
N ARG A 150 42.37 10.41 -20.05
CA ARG A 150 41.36 11.10 -19.20
C ARG A 150 41.71 12.54 -18.83
N LEU A 151 42.95 12.83 -18.47
CA LEU A 151 43.40 14.17 -18.08
C LEU A 151 43.58 15.13 -19.28
N SER A 152 43.61 14.60 -20.49
CA SER A 152 43.75 15.34 -21.75
C SER A 152 42.43 15.48 -22.51
N LEU A 153 41.36 14.77 -22.09
CA LEU A 153 40.08 14.72 -22.81
C LEU A 153 39.46 16.11 -23.04
N GLY A 154 39.47 16.97 -22.01
CA GLY A 154 38.98 18.34 -22.13
C GLY A 154 39.68 19.11 -23.26
N ALA A 155 41.02 19.01 -23.32
CA ALA A 155 41.82 19.66 -24.35
C ALA A 155 41.50 19.11 -25.75
N PHE A 156 41.36 17.79 -25.92
CA PHE A 156 40.97 17.21 -27.20
C PHE A 156 39.57 17.66 -27.65
N LEU A 157 38.61 17.74 -26.72
CA LEU A 157 37.23 18.14 -27.01
C LEU A 157 37.12 19.62 -27.36
N GLU A 158 37.86 20.51 -26.68
CA GLU A 158 37.97 21.93 -27.04
C GLU A 158 38.62 22.11 -28.42
N LEU A 159 39.71 21.39 -28.71
CA LEU A 159 40.33 21.48 -30.04
C LEU A 159 39.40 20.98 -31.16
N ILE A 160 38.55 19.99 -30.90
CA ILE A 160 37.56 19.52 -31.88
C ILE A 160 36.49 20.59 -32.11
N ASP A 161 36.04 21.31 -31.08
CA ASP A 161 35.04 22.36 -31.26
C ASP A 161 35.62 23.60 -31.98
N ASP A 162 36.87 23.98 -31.70
CA ASP A 162 37.57 25.03 -32.44
C ASP A 162 37.88 24.61 -33.89
N LEU A 163 38.21 23.34 -34.14
CA LEU A 163 38.33 22.80 -35.50
C LEU A 163 37.00 22.89 -36.27
N SER A 164 35.86 22.64 -35.60
CA SER A 164 34.54 22.77 -36.23
C SER A 164 34.26 24.21 -36.67
N ARG A 165 34.83 25.17 -35.95
CA ARG A 165 34.71 26.59 -36.24
C ARG A 165 35.59 27.06 -37.40
N ASP A 166 36.80 26.48 -37.52
CA ASP A 166 37.68 26.72 -38.65
C ASP A 166 37.15 26.05 -39.94
N LEU A 167 36.61 24.83 -39.85
CA LEU A 167 36.18 24.05 -41.02
C LEU A 167 34.74 24.28 -41.48
N LEU A 168 33.83 24.68 -40.57
CA LEU A 168 32.43 24.95 -40.88
C LEU A 168 31.74 23.79 -41.64
N ASP A 169 31.22 24.03 -42.85
CA ASP A 169 30.50 23.03 -43.64
C ASP A 169 31.37 21.78 -43.96
N SER A 170 32.68 21.98 -44.12
CA SER A 170 33.67 20.92 -44.33
C SER A 170 33.84 20.01 -43.11
N PHE A 171 33.31 20.40 -41.95
CA PHE A 171 33.30 19.55 -40.75
C PHE A 171 32.18 18.50 -40.75
N ILE A 172 31.06 18.75 -41.46
CA ILE A 172 29.86 17.90 -41.40
C ILE A 172 30.14 16.41 -41.71
N PRO A 173 30.98 16.05 -42.70
CA PRO A 173 31.31 14.64 -42.96
C PRO A 173 31.99 13.92 -41.79
N PHE A 174 32.57 14.64 -40.83
CA PHE A 174 33.22 14.07 -39.65
C PHE A 174 32.28 13.75 -38.49
N LEU A 175 31.04 14.27 -38.51
CA LEU A 175 30.07 14.08 -37.42
C LEU A 175 29.83 12.61 -37.06
N PRO A 176 29.60 11.67 -38.01
CA PRO A 176 29.41 10.26 -37.65
C PRO A 176 30.62 9.67 -36.91
N ARG A 177 31.84 10.01 -37.34
CA ARG A 177 33.08 9.53 -36.72
C ARG A 177 33.27 10.11 -35.32
N LEU A 178 32.93 11.39 -35.14
CA LEU A 178 32.95 12.03 -33.83
C LEU A 178 31.95 11.35 -32.89
N VAL A 179 30.69 11.22 -33.31
CA VAL A 179 29.61 10.58 -32.54
C VAL A 179 30.01 9.16 -32.11
N ASN A 180 30.51 8.33 -33.02
CA ASN A 180 30.97 6.98 -32.69
C ASN A 180 32.07 6.96 -31.63
N SER A 181 32.97 7.94 -31.68
CA SER A 181 34.08 8.04 -30.73
C SER A 181 33.62 8.51 -29.36
N LEU A 182 32.69 9.47 -29.31
CA LEU A 182 32.03 9.89 -28.07
C LEU A 182 31.24 8.76 -27.44
N VAL A 183 30.46 8.01 -28.23
CA VAL A 183 29.73 6.82 -27.76
C VAL A 183 30.69 5.75 -27.23
N THR A 184 31.83 5.54 -27.90
CA THR A 184 32.86 4.60 -27.44
C THR A 184 33.48 5.04 -26.12
N LEU A 185 33.82 6.33 -25.99
CA LEU A 185 34.34 6.91 -24.75
C LEU A 185 33.35 6.76 -23.60
N LEU A 186 32.07 7.04 -23.84
CA LEU A 186 30.99 6.84 -22.88
C LEU A 186 30.84 5.36 -22.51
N LYS A 187 30.85 4.43 -23.46
CA LYS A 187 30.76 2.97 -23.18
C LYS A 187 31.94 2.48 -22.33
N LYS A 188 33.14 3.02 -22.55
CA LYS A 188 34.38 2.63 -21.86
C LYS A 188 34.56 3.19 -20.44
N GLY A 189 33.61 3.96 -19.92
CA GLY A 189 33.66 4.45 -18.53
C GLY A 189 33.39 5.94 -18.36
N GLY A 190 33.41 6.73 -19.45
CA GLY A 190 33.18 8.17 -19.39
C GLY A 190 31.78 8.56 -18.90
N GLN A 191 30.80 7.66 -19.01
CA GLN A 191 29.43 7.89 -18.55
C GLN A 191 29.29 7.94 -17.01
N LYS A 192 30.26 7.36 -16.28
CA LYS A 192 30.31 7.37 -14.81
C LYS A 192 30.92 8.66 -14.23
N GLU A 193 31.39 9.54 -15.09
CA GLU A 193 32.35 10.59 -14.78
C GLU A 193 31.73 11.95 -15.13
N PRO A 194 31.10 12.68 -14.18
CA PRO A 194 30.36 13.90 -14.49
C PRO A 194 31.18 14.96 -15.23
N ASP A 195 32.47 15.09 -14.89
CA ASP A 195 33.37 16.05 -15.53
C ASP A 195 33.66 15.68 -17.00
N ILE A 196 33.77 14.39 -17.34
CA ILE A 196 33.91 13.93 -18.73
C ILE A 196 32.60 14.17 -19.49
N VAL A 197 31.46 13.80 -18.91
CA VAL A 197 30.14 14.06 -19.52
C VAL A 197 29.97 15.55 -19.79
N LYS A 198 30.33 16.41 -18.82
CA LYS A 198 30.34 17.86 -18.99
C LYS A 198 31.20 18.29 -20.16
N GLN A 199 32.47 17.88 -20.21
CA GLN A 199 33.39 18.25 -21.29
C GLN A 199 32.85 17.83 -22.67
N ILE A 200 32.31 16.61 -22.79
CA ILE A 200 31.72 16.10 -24.03
C ILE A 200 30.57 17.02 -24.47
N PHE A 201 29.65 17.33 -23.56
CA PHE A 201 28.43 18.06 -23.91
C PHE A 201 28.63 19.58 -24.04
N VAL A 202 29.64 20.15 -23.40
CA VAL A 202 30.08 21.53 -23.67
C VAL A 202 30.65 21.62 -25.09
N SER A 203 31.62 20.77 -25.43
CA SER A 203 32.21 20.71 -26.78
C SER A 203 31.15 20.42 -27.85
N TRP A 204 30.28 19.43 -27.63
CA TRP A 204 29.16 19.13 -28.53
C TRP A 204 28.24 20.33 -28.76
N SER A 205 27.91 21.05 -27.70
CA SER A 205 27.05 22.24 -27.78
C SER A 205 27.71 23.37 -28.58
N ASN A 206 29.01 23.58 -28.39
CA ASN A 206 29.81 24.52 -29.18
C ASN A 206 29.82 24.13 -30.67
N ILE A 207 30.05 22.85 -30.99
CA ILE A 207 30.00 22.34 -32.37
C ILE A 207 28.62 22.59 -32.99
N VAL A 208 27.55 22.27 -32.26
CA VAL A 208 26.16 22.51 -32.73
C VAL A 208 25.91 24.01 -32.96
N MET A 209 26.45 24.89 -32.12
CA MET A 209 26.34 26.34 -32.31
C MET A 209 27.14 26.84 -33.52
N ASN A 210 28.40 26.44 -33.64
CA ASN A 210 29.29 26.81 -34.73
C ASN A 210 28.70 26.38 -36.09
N LEU A 211 28.11 25.19 -36.12
CA LEU A 211 27.59 24.58 -37.35
C LEU A 211 26.08 24.80 -37.55
N GLN A 212 25.40 25.50 -36.64
CA GLN A 212 23.93 25.59 -36.60
C GLN A 212 23.33 25.91 -37.98
N LYS A 213 23.85 26.95 -38.66
CA LYS A 213 23.35 27.40 -39.96
C LYS A 213 23.49 26.36 -41.08
N TYR A 214 24.41 25.40 -40.94
CA TYR A 214 24.61 24.31 -41.90
C TYR A 214 23.83 23.05 -41.50
N LEU A 215 23.76 22.74 -40.21
CA LEU A 215 23.04 21.57 -39.69
C LEU A 215 21.52 21.66 -39.95
N ILE A 216 20.95 22.88 -39.93
CA ILE A 216 19.51 23.08 -40.21
C ILE A 216 19.13 22.88 -41.68
N CYS A 217 20.10 22.79 -42.59
CA CYS A 217 19.83 22.57 -44.01
C CYS A 217 19.41 21.12 -44.31
N ASP A 218 19.90 20.16 -43.52
CA ASP A 218 19.60 18.73 -43.67
C ASP A 218 19.48 18.09 -42.27
N ILE A 219 18.34 18.34 -41.62
CA ILE A 219 18.06 17.83 -40.27
C ILE A 219 17.99 16.30 -40.26
N GLU A 220 17.49 15.68 -41.33
CA GLU A 220 17.35 14.23 -41.41
C GLU A 220 18.71 13.54 -41.34
N ARG A 221 19.71 14.04 -42.09
CA ARG A 221 21.09 13.57 -42.00
C ARG A 221 21.64 13.70 -40.59
N VAL A 222 21.48 14.86 -39.95
CA VAL A 222 21.99 15.09 -38.59
C VAL A 222 21.35 14.12 -37.61
N LEU A 223 20.03 13.89 -37.70
CA LEU A 223 19.33 12.95 -36.84
C LEU A 223 19.80 11.51 -37.04
N ARG A 224 20.07 11.11 -38.29
CA ARG A 224 20.65 9.80 -38.59
C ARG A 224 22.06 9.66 -38.00
N ASP A 225 22.91 10.65 -38.22
CA ASP A 225 24.33 10.60 -37.84
C ASP A 225 24.52 10.67 -36.31
N THR A 226 23.52 11.18 -35.57
CA THR A 226 23.55 11.30 -34.09
C THR A 226 22.73 10.24 -33.35
N LEU A 227 22.15 9.27 -34.06
CA LEU A 227 21.20 8.29 -33.52
C LEU A 227 21.71 7.58 -32.25
N GLU A 228 22.94 7.06 -32.28
CA GLU A 228 23.50 6.28 -31.16
C GLU A 228 23.75 7.12 -29.90
N LEU A 229 24.16 8.38 -30.05
CA LEU A 229 24.42 9.27 -28.93
C LEU A 229 23.11 9.87 -28.38
N ARG A 230 22.15 10.17 -29.27
CA ARG A 230 20.83 10.72 -28.90
C ARG A 230 20.00 9.76 -28.03
N TYR A 231 20.14 8.46 -28.24
CA TYR A 231 19.42 7.42 -27.51
C TYR A 231 20.36 6.53 -26.69
N TYR A 232 21.43 7.11 -26.16
CA TYR A 232 22.34 6.41 -25.28
C TYR A 232 21.59 5.89 -24.02
N PRO A 233 21.90 4.69 -23.48
CA PRO A 233 21.16 4.09 -22.36
C PRO A 233 21.49 4.75 -21.00
N GLN A 234 21.37 6.07 -20.91
CA GLN A 234 21.47 6.87 -19.69
C GLN A 234 20.66 8.15 -19.84
N GLU A 235 19.69 8.36 -18.95
CA GLU A 235 18.73 9.47 -19.02
C GLU A 235 19.40 10.85 -19.05
N SER A 236 20.44 11.06 -18.24
CA SER A 236 21.15 12.35 -18.21
C SER A 236 21.81 12.71 -19.54
N ILE A 237 22.32 11.72 -20.27
CA ILE A 237 22.96 11.89 -21.59
C ILE A 237 21.89 12.17 -22.65
N ASN A 238 20.79 11.42 -22.64
CA ASN A 238 19.63 11.67 -23.51
C ASN A 238 19.07 13.08 -23.32
N GLU A 239 18.97 13.54 -22.07
CA GLU A 239 18.48 14.87 -21.74
C GLU A 239 19.40 15.99 -22.27
N LEU A 240 20.73 15.81 -22.17
CA LEU A 240 21.71 16.76 -22.71
C LEU A 240 21.68 16.79 -24.24
N MET A 241 21.65 15.61 -24.90
CA MET A 241 21.52 15.52 -26.36
C MET A 241 20.21 16.15 -26.84
N SER A 242 19.10 15.87 -26.16
CA SER A 242 17.77 16.36 -26.53
C SER A 242 17.72 17.88 -26.63
N ARG A 243 18.37 18.61 -25.71
CA ARG A 243 18.44 20.09 -25.75
C ARG A 243 19.14 20.61 -27.00
N SER A 244 20.32 20.07 -27.31
CA SER A 244 21.10 20.49 -28.49
C SER A 244 20.36 20.20 -29.80
N MET A 245 19.69 19.05 -29.90
CA MET A 245 18.92 18.67 -31.08
C MET A 245 17.62 19.48 -31.19
N ALA A 246 16.97 19.78 -30.06
CA ALA A 246 15.80 20.64 -30.02
C ALA A 246 16.12 22.07 -30.47
N LEU A 247 17.31 22.60 -30.15
CA LEU A 247 17.76 23.89 -30.68
C LEU A 247 17.80 23.88 -32.21
N LEU A 248 18.37 22.86 -32.83
CA LEU A 248 18.41 22.73 -34.30
C LEU A 248 17.01 22.70 -34.90
N LEU A 249 16.11 21.90 -34.32
CA LEU A 249 14.71 21.79 -34.78
C LEU A 249 13.91 23.09 -34.59
N ARG A 250 14.19 23.85 -33.53
CA ARG A 250 13.60 25.17 -33.30
C ARG A 250 14.15 26.21 -34.27
N THR A 251 15.41 26.13 -34.69
CA THR A 251 16.00 27.08 -35.64
C THR A 251 15.66 26.76 -37.09
N ALA A 252 15.45 25.49 -37.43
CA ALA A 252 15.12 25.04 -38.78
C ALA A 252 13.85 25.70 -39.37
N ARG A 253 13.80 25.71 -40.71
CA ARG A 253 12.60 26.07 -41.49
C ARG A 253 11.48 25.06 -41.20
N ASP A 254 10.23 25.48 -41.41
CA ASP A 254 9.06 24.67 -41.06
C ASP A 254 9.10 23.28 -41.74
N GLU A 255 9.46 23.21 -43.03
CA GLU A 255 9.63 21.95 -43.78
C GLU A 255 10.68 21.00 -43.15
N GLN A 256 11.88 21.52 -42.86
CA GLN A 256 12.96 20.74 -42.26
C GLN A 256 12.63 20.28 -40.84
N ARG A 257 11.89 21.10 -40.08
CA ARG A 257 11.41 20.72 -38.76
C ARG A 257 10.38 19.59 -38.84
N GLU A 258 9.44 19.64 -39.78
CA GLU A 258 8.47 18.57 -39.98
C GLU A 258 9.13 17.25 -40.39
N ILE A 259 10.13 17.30 -41.28
CA ILE A 259 10.96 16.14 -41.63
C ILE A 259 11.66 15.59 -40.37
N GLY A 260 12.26 16.47 -39.56
CA GLY A 260 12.92 16.08 -38.32
C GLY A 260 11.97 15.42 -37.31
N ILE A 261 10.78 15.99 -37.10
CA ILE A 261 9.77 15.42 -36.20
C ILE A 261 9.29 14.05 -36.73
N LYS A 262 9.00 13.92 -38.03
CA LYS A 262 8.65 12.64 -38.65
C LYS A 262 9.73 11.59 -38.42
N ARG A 263 11.00 11.97 -38.60
CA ARG A 263 12.13 11.07 -38.39
C ARG A 263 12.20 10.59 -36.94
N ILE A 264 12.11 11.50 -35.98
CA ILE A 264 12.08 11.16 -34.54
C ILE A 264 10.95 10.18 -34.24
N ILE A 265 9.76 10.42 -34.79
CA ILE A 265 8.60 9.55 -34.56
C ILE A 265 8.83 8.17 -35.15
N SER A 266 9.36 8.06 -36.37
CA SER A 266 9.69 6.76 -36.96
C SER A 266 10.71 5.96 -36.13
N GLU A 267 11.59 6.65 -35.40
CA GLU A 267 12.57 6.02 -34.53
C GLU A 267 11.94 5.48 -33.22
N LEU A 268 10.75 5.96 -32.83
CA LEU A 268 10.02 5.48 -31.66
C LEU A 268 9.41 4.09 -31.83
N ALA A 269 9.47 3.52 -33.04
CA ALA A 269 9.12 2.11 -33.25
C ALA A 269 9.99 1.16 -32.39
N ASP A 270 11.18 1.63 -31.98
CA ASP A 270 12.04 0.98 -31.01
C ASP A 270 11.69 1.42 -29.56
N PRO A 271 11.21 0.49 -28.69
CA PRO A 271 10.82 0.83 -27.33
C PRO A 271 11.93 1.47 -26.49
N LEU A 272 13.22 1.17 -26.76
CA LEU A 272 14.34 1.73 -26.02
C LEU A 272 14.53 3.23 -26.27
N LYS A 273 13.97 3.75 -27.38
CA LYS A 273 14.09 5.16 -27.78
C LYS A 273 12.96 6.04 -27.26
N LYS A 274 11.92 5.46 -26.65
CA LYS A 274 10.74 6.18 -26.16
C LYS A 274 11.07 7.33 -25.21
N CYS A 275 11.86 7.07 -24.16
CA CYS A 275 12.20 8.07 -23.15
C CYS A 275 13.01 9.24 -23.75
N GLY A 276 14.04 8.93 -24.57
CA GLY A 276 14.84 9.95 -25.24
C GLY A 276 14.01 10.77 -26.24
N GLY A 277 13.08 10.13 -26.94
CA GLY A 277 12.23 10.80 -27.92
C GLY A 277 11.21 11.71 -27.26
N ALA A 278 10.60 11.29 -26.16
CA ALA A 278 9.75 12.13 -25.34
C ALA A 278 10.51 13.36 -24.81
N GLY A 279 11.75 13.17 -24.35
CA GLY A 279 12.64 14.26 -23.92
C GLY A 279 12.95 15.26 -25.05
N LEU A 280 13.23 14.77 -26.25
CA LEU A 280 13.46 15.63 -27.41
C LEU A 280 12.22 16.42 -27.82
N LEU A 281 11.05 15.76 -27.91
CA LEU A 281 9.79 16.43 -28.22
C LEU A 281 9.47 17.53 -27.18
N TYR A 282 9.68 17.23 -25.89
CA TYR A 282 9.55 18.21 -24.81
C TYR A 282 10.44 19.44 -25.04
N HIS A 283 11.73 19.24 -25.30
CA HIS A 283 12.68 20.35 -25.49
C HIS A 283 12.44 21.17 -26.77
N VAL A 284 11.87 20.56 -27.82
CA VAL A 284 11.44 21.28 -29.03
C VAL A 284 10.34 22.29 -28.70
N MET A 285 9.49 21.98 -27.74
CA MET A 285 8.32 22.79 -27.38
C MET A 285 8.58 23.79 -26.24
N ILE A 286 9.57 23.54 -25.37
CA ILE A 286 9.87 24.43 -24.24
C ILE A 286 11.01 25.43 -24.55
N ARG A 287 11.04 26.54 -23.82
CA ARG A 287 12.22 27.42 -23.74
C ARG A 287 13.18 26.92 -22.66
N ASP A 288 14.47 26.96 -22.94
CA ASP A 288 15.52 26.60 -21.97
C ASP A 288 15.83 27.72 -20.96
N ALA A 289 15.07 28.83 -20.99
CA ALA A 289 15.29 30.04 -20.18
C ALA A 289 14.85 29.87 -18.71
N SER A 290 15.18 30.86 -17.87
CA SER A 290 14.79 30.89 -16.44
C SER A 290 13.27 30.83 -16.22
N GLU A 291 12.51 31.28 -17.20
CA GLU A 291 11.04 31.18 -17.24
C GLU A 291 10.66 29.93 -18.04
N LYS A 292 10.01 28.97 -17.37
CA LYS A 292 9.62 27.67 -17.93
C LYS A 292 8.40 27.80 -18.86
N SER A 293 8.56 28.52 -19.97
CA SER A 293 7.48 28.83 -20.90
C SER A 293 7.57 28.07 -22.22
N LEU A 294 6.45 28.01 -22.95
CA LEU A 294 6.42 27.44 -24.29
C LEU A 294 7.22 28.31 -25.28
N HIS A 295 7.94 27.65 -26.19
CA HIS A 295 8.63 28.33 -27.28
C HIS A 295 7.61 28.86 -28.31
N SER A 296 7.94 29.95 -29.02
CA SER A 296 7.03 30.55 -30.02
C SER A 296 6.63 29.60 -31.16
N LYS A 297 7.48 28.60 -31.44
CA LYS A 297 7.22 27.55 -32.43
C LYS A 297 6.47 26.32 -31.87
N ALA A 298 6.16 26.27 -30.58
CA ALA A 298 5.52 25.11 -29.94
C ALA A 298 4.15 24.78 -30.55
N GLY A 299 3.31 25.79 -30.80
CA GLY A 299 1.99 25.59 -31.42
C GLY A 299 2.06 24.95 -32.82
N LYS A 300 3.07 25.31 -33.62
CA LYS A 300 3.30 24.67 -34.94
C LYS A 300 3.76 23.22 -34.80
N ALA A 301 4.67 22.94 -33.86
CA ALA A 301 5.13 21.58 -33.59
C ALA A 301 3.98 20.70 -33.07
N LEU A 302 3.18 21.20 -32.12
CA LEU A 302 1.99 20.53 -31.60
C LEU A 302 0.97 20.25 -32.70
N SER A 303 0.63 21.25 -33.51
CA SER A 303 -0.32 21.09 -34.62
C SER A 303 0.12 20.02 -35.62
N PHE A 304 1.43 19.79 -35.78
CA PHE A 304 1.95 18.73 -36.63
C PHE A 304 1.95 17.36 -35.93
N LEU A 305 2.35 17.33 -34.65
CA LEU A 305 2.37 16.13 -33.81
C LEU A 305 0.98 15.51 -33.63
N LEU A 306 -0.04 16.36 -33.51
CA LEU A 306 -1.41 15.95 -33.24
C LEU A 306 -2.16 15.46 -34.48
N LYS A 307 -1.58 15.49 -35.69
CA LYS A 307 -2.24 14.95 -36.90
C LYS A 307 -2.33 13.43 -36.83
N ASP A 308 -3.39 12.86 -37.42
CA ASP A 308 -3.61 11.41 -37.44
C ASP A 308 -2.45 10.66 -38.10
N SER A 309 -1.96 11.14 -39.25
CA SER A 309 -0.81 10.55 -39.95
C SER A 309 0.49 10.55 -39.14
N THR A 310 0.60 11.45 -38.16
CA THR A 310 1.75 11.54 -37.27
C THR A 310 1.59 10.58 -36.09
N LEU A 311 0.43 10.60 -35.42
CA LEU A 311 0.16 9.77 -34.25
C LEU A 311 0.06 8.27 -34.58
N SER A 312 -0.40 7.92 -35.78
CA SER A 312 -0.52 6.54 -36.28
C SER A 312 0.76 5.98 -36.90
N SER A 313 1.82 6.79 -37.06
CA SER A 313 3.02 6.44 -37.84
C SER A 313 3.77 5.19 -37.36
N CYS A 314 3.57 4.77 -36.10
CA CYS A 314 4.23 3.59 -35.54
C CYS A 314 3.28 2.40 -35.33
N ASP A 315 2.00 2.54 -35.68
CA ASP A 315 0.98 1.52 -35.38
C ASP A 315 1.14 0.26 -36.24
N ASP A 316 1.73 0.37 -37.42
CA ASP A 316 2.03 -0.76 -38.31
C ASP A 316 3.20 -1.63 -37.81
N PHE A 317 3.95 -1.17 -36.79
CA PHE A 317 5.07 -1.91 -36.23
C PHE A 317 4.62 -2.75 -35.01
N PRO A 318 4.85 -4.08 -34.99
CA PRO A 318 4.37 -4.96 -33.92
C PRO A 318 4.86 -4.59 -32.51
N GLN A 319 6.07 -4.03 -32.41
CA GLN A 319 6.66 -3.54 -31.15
C GLN A 319 6.46 -2.02 -30.94
N GLY A 320 5.96 -1.32 -31.97
CA GLY A 320 5.82 0.13 -32.03
C GLY A 320 4.39 0.65 -31.81
N SER A 321 3.37 -0.22 -31.85
CA SER A 321 1.97 0.16 -31.67
C SER A 321 1.74 1.01 -30.40
N GLY A 322 1.20 2.22 -30.56
CA GLY A 322 0.96 3.16 -29.46
C GLY A 322 2.20 3.90 -28.93
N SER A 323 3.42 3.60 -29.39
CA SER A 323 4.67 4.20 -28.90
C SER A 323 4.75 5.70 -29.14
N THR A 324 4.21 6.17 -30.27
CA THR A 324 4.11 7.60 -30.58
C THR A 324 3.21 8.31 -29.59
N VAL A 325 2.03 7.76 -29.33
CA VAL A 325 1.06 8.33 -28.39
C VAL A 325 1.65 8.38 -26.98
N GLU A 326 2.32 7.32 -26.54
CA GLU A 326 3.01 7.29 -25.24
C GLU A 326 4.10 8.36 -25.13
N ALA A 327 4.98 8.48 -26.12
CA ALA A 327 6.06 9.47 -26.10
C ALA A 327 5.52 10.91 -26.11
N VAL A 328 4.49 11.18 -26.93
CA VAL A 328 3.82 12.49 -26.94
C VAL A 328 3.11 12.74 -25.62
N SER A 329 2.40 11.76 -25.05
CA SER A 329 1.80 11.84 -23.71
C SER A 329 2.83 12.20 -22.64
N SER A 330 3.98 11.54 -22.63
CA SER A 330 5.07 11.84 -21.68
C SER A 330 5.65 13.25 -21.89
N ALA A 331 5.80 13.68 -23.14
CA ALA A 331 6.25 15.05 -23.43
C ALA A 331 5.23 16.10 -22.95
N LEU A 332 3.93 15.87 -23.16
CA LEU A 332 2.85 16.75 -22.70
C LEU A 332 2.79 16.81 -21.16
N GLN A 333 2.94 15.67 -20.48
CA GLN A 333 3.01 15.63 -19.01
C GLN A 333 4.16 16.49 -18.49
N ARG A 334 5.37 16.31 -19.04
CA ARG A 334 6.53 17.12 -18.69
C ARG A 334 6.29 18.62 -18.92
N ILE A 335 5.62 18.99 -20.02
CA ILE A 335 5.23 20.38 -20.30
C ILE A 335 4.30 20.91 -19.20
N CYS A 336 3.22 20.17 -18.89
CA CYS A 336 2.26 20.59 -17.86
C CYS A 336 2.89 20.70 -16.46
N GLU A 337 3.91 19.90 -16.15
CA GLU A 337 4.64 19.96 -14.87
C GLU A 337 5.60 21.16 -14.80
N ALA A 338 6.30 21.41 -15.90
CA ALA A 338 7.33 22.44 -16.00
C ALA A 338 6.74 23.85 -16.10
N THR A 339 5.66 24.02 -16.86
CA THR A 339 5.15 25.34 -17.28
C THR A 339 4.09 25.91 -16.35
N ASN A 340 3.96 27.24 -16.35
CA ASN A 340 2.91 27.95 -15.60
C ASN A 340 1.55 27.78 -16.29
N ALA A 341 0.46 27.80 -15.53
CA ALA A 341 -0.89 27.52 -16.05
C ALA A 341 -1.30 28.48 -17.19
N GLU A 342 -0.96 29.77 -17.06
CA GLU A 342 -1.31 30.82 -18.02
C GLU A 342 -0.67 30.62 -19.40
N GLU A 343 0.48 29.92 -19.46
CA GLU A 343 1.25 29.70 -20.68
C GLU A 343 0.84 28.42 -21.42
N LEU A 344 -0.04 27.60 -20.83
CA LEU A 344 -0.53 26.34 -21.43
C LEU A 344 -1.70 26.53 -22.41
N THR A 345 -2.18 27.77 -22.61
CA THR A 345 -3.29 28.09 -23.53
C THR A 345 -3.05 27.56 -24.94
N VAL A 346 -1.85 27.78 -25.49
CA VAL A 346 -1.46 27.30 -26.83
C VAL A 346 -1.55 25.77 -26.94
N LEU A 347 -1.22 25.05 -25.87
CA LEU A 347 -1.31 23.59 -25.83
C LEU A 347 -2.77 23.14 -25.93
N TRP A 348 -3.64 23.73 -25.11
CA TRP A 348 -5.07 23.40 -25.08
C TRP A 348 -5.77 23.77 -26.38
N ASP A 349 -5.47 24.95 -26.96
CA ASP A 349 -6.04 25.38 -28.24
C ASP A 349 -5.73 24.39 -29.37
N CYS A 350 -4.48 23.90 -29.43
CA CYS A 350 -4.09 22.90 -30.43
C CYS A 350 -4.81 21.56 -30.22
N LEU A 351 -4.86 21.06 -28.97
CA LEU A 351 -5.52 19.81 -28.63
C LEU A 351 -7.03 19.87 -28.89
N PHE A 352 -7.70 20.95 -28.50
CA PHE A 352 -9.14 21.13 -28.68
C PHE A 352 -9.50 21.29 -30.15
N LYS A 353 -8.71 22.07 -30.91
CA LYS A 353 -8.92 22.22 -32.35
C LYS A 353 -8.85 20.88 -33.07
N GLU A 354 -7.79 20.10 -32.83
CA GLU A 354 -7.63 18.79 -33.50
C GLU A 354 -8.69 17.78 -33.05
N THR A 355 -9.10 17.82 -31.77
CA THR A 355 -10.20 16.98 -31.26
C THR A 355 -11.52 17.29 -31.97
N LYS A 356 -11.86 18.57 -32.19
CA LYS A 356 -13.06 18.96 -32.94
C LYS A 356 -13.02 18.47 -34.39
N GLU A 357 -11.87 18.62 -35.05
CA GLU A 357 -11.71 18.13 -36.43
C GLU A 357 -11.82 16.61 -36.51
N SER A 358 -11.25 15.86 -35.56
CA SER A 358 -11.38 14.40 -35.48
C SER A 358 -12.83 13.94 -35.29
N ILE A 359 -13.59 14.61 -34.41
CA ILE A 359 -15.02 14.35 -34.20
C ILE A 359 -15.81 14.64 -35.48
N LYS A 360 -15.58 15.79 -36.12
CA LYS A 360 -16.23 16.19 -37.37
C LYS A 360 -15.97 15.19 -38.50
N ASN A 361 -14.74 14.67 -38.57
CA ASN A 361 -14.32 13.68 -39.57
C ASN A 361 -14.74 12.24 -39.19
N LYS A 362 -15.38 12.03 -38.03
CA LYS A 362 -15.81 10.71 -37.52
C LYS A 362 -14.67 9.68 -37.42
N ASN A 363 -13.43 10.12 -37.18
CA ASN A 363 -12.27 9.24 -37.09
C ASN A 363 -12.08 8.71 -35.65
N SER A 364 -12.64 7.53 -35.35
CA SER A 364 -12.61 6.94 -34.01
C SER A 364 -11.20 6.58 -33.52
N ALA A 365 -10.33 6.10 -34.41
CA ALA A 365 -8.95 5.76 -34.07
C ALA A 365 -8.17 7.01 -33.67
N HIS A 366 -8.24 8.07 -34.48
CA HIS A 366 -7.59 9.35 -34.19
C HIS A 366 -8.12 9.97 -32.89
N LEU A 367 -9.44 9.98 -32.72
CA LEU A 367 -10.07 10.49 -31.50
C LEU A 367 -9.63 9.72 -30.25
N THR A 368 -9.48 8.41 -30.32
CA THR A 368 -8.98 7.58 -29.21
C THR A 368 -7.56 7.97 -28.80
N ARG A 369 -6.68 8.25 -29.78
CA ARG A 369 -5.31 8.73 -29.52
C ARG A 369 -5.34 10.13 -28.87
N LEU A 370 -6.14 11.05 -29.41
CA LEU A 370 -6.29 12.42 -28.86
C LEU A 370 -6.87 12.44 -27.43
N LEU A 371 -7.88 11.62 -27.14
CA LEU A 371 -8.44 11.47 -25.79
C LEU A 371 -7.39 10.94 -24.80
N THR A 372 -6.48 10.08 -25.26
CA THR A 372 -5.35 9.60 -24.45
C THR A 372 -4.38 10.73 -24.13
N LEU A 373 -4.03 11.56 -25.12
CA LEU A 373 -3.18 12.75 -24.93
C LEU A 373 -3.82 13.77 -23.97
N LEU A 374 -5.11 14.07 -24.16
CA LEU A 374 -5.89 14.93 -23.26
C LEU A 374 -5.85 14.41 -21.82
N THR A 375 -6.10 13.11 -21.64
CA THR A 375 -6.07 12.46 -20.31
C THR A 375 -4.70 12.60 -19.67
N SER A 376 -3.62 12.41 -20.44
CA SER A 376 -2.25 12.55 -19.94
C SER A 376 -1.95 13.97 -19.45
N ALA A 377 -2.39 15.01 -20.16
CA ALA A 377 -2.19 16.41 -19.78
C ALA A 377 -3.03 16.81 -18.55
N VAL A 378 -4.32 16.40 -18.53
CA VAL A 378 -5.28 16.70 -17.45
C VAL A 378 -4.90 16.03 -16.13
N ARG A 379 -4.25 14.85 -16.16
CA ARG A 379 -3.77 14.17 -14.94
C ARG A 379 -2.73 14.96 -14.15
N VAL A 380 -2.01 15.88 -14.79
CA VAL A 380 -1.06 16.75 -14.10
C VAL A 380 -1.83 17.89 -13.43
N GLY A 381 -1.71 18.05 -12.11
CA GLY A 381 -2.50 19.03 -11.35
C GLY A 381 -2.40 20.49 -11.85
N LYS A 382 -1.25 20.90 -12.39
CA LYS A 382 -1.10 22.21 -13.07
C LYS A 382 -1.78 22.26 -14.43
N GLY A 383 -1.70 21.17 -15.21
CA GLY A 383 -2.40 21.02 -16.48
C GLY A 383 -3.92 21.12 -16.28
N LEU A 384 -4.44 20.44 -15.26
CA LEU A 384 -5.85 20.50 -14.87
C LEU A 384 -6.33 21.92 -14.59
N LYS A 385 -5.55 22.71 -13.84
CA LYS A 385 -5.89 24.11 -13.48
C LYS A 385 -5.92 25.05 -14.68
N ALA A 386 -5.07 24.80 -15.68
CA ALA A 386 -4.99 25.61 -16.90
C ALA A 386 -6.03 25.23 -17.95
N CYS A 387 -6.63 24.04 -17.83
CA CYS A 387 -7.57 23.52 -18.80
C CYS A 387 -8.93 24.21 -18.66
N ASP A 388 -9.55 24.58 -19.78
CA ASP A 388 -10.97 24.91 -19.80
C ASP A 388 -11.78 23.63 -19.60
N TYR A 389 -12.13 23.34 -18.35
CA TYR A 389 -12.90 22.15 -18.01
C TYR A 389 -14.31 22.16 -18.62
N ARG A 390 -14.88 23.34 -18.92
CA ARG A 390 -16.22 23.44 -19.54
C ARG A 390 -16.20 22.90 -20.95
N TYR A 391 -15.11 23.11 -21.67
CA TYR A 391 -14.90 22.47 -22.97
C TYR A 391 -14.90 20.94 -22.84
N LEU A 392 -14.16 20.39 -21.85
CA LEU A 392 -14.10 18.94 -21.63
C LEU A 392 -15.46 18.35 -21.25
N VAL A 393 -16.24 19.04 -20.42
CA VAL A 393 -17.61 18.65 -20.07
C VAL A 393 -18.52 18.70 -21.32
N GLY A 394 -18.37 19.73 -22.15
CA GLY A 394 -19.15 19.88 -23.39
C GLY A 394 -18.83 18.86 -24.49
N LEU A 395 -17.71 18.13 -24.40
CA LEU A 395 -17.38 17.05 -25.34
C LEU A 395 -18.40 15.92 -25.32
N VAL A 396 -19.10 15.71 -24.19
CA VAL A 396 -20.16 14.69 -24.07
C VAL A 396 -21.19 14.83 -25.17
N SER A 397 -21.69 16.05 -25.38
CA SER A 397 -22.74 16.35 -26.35
C SER A 397 -22.32 16.13 -27.80
N GLN A 398 -21.01 16.04 -28.08
CA GLN A 398 -20.47 15.81 -29.42
C GLN A 398 -20.05 14.34 -29.63
N ILE A 399 -19.44 13.73 -28.61
CA ILE A 399 -18.91 12.36 -28.68
C ILE A 399 -20.03 11.33 -28.56
N VAL A 400 -20.97 11.52 -27.62
CA VAL A 400 -22.04 10.53 -27.38
C VAL A 400 -22.86 10.32 -28.66
N PRO A 401 -23.46 11.34 -29.32
CA PRO A 401 -24.27 11.10 -30.52
C PRO A 401 -23.48 10.53 -31.71
N THR A 402 -22.19 10.82 -31.80
CA THR A 402 -21.37 10.50 -32.99
C THR A 402 -20.68 9.14 -32.89
N PHE A 403 -20.35 8.68 -31.68
CA PHE A 403 -19.52 7.50 -31.45
C PHE A 403 -20.15 6.48 -30.47
N MET A 404 -21.49 6.41 -30.38
CA MET A 404 -22.19 5.48 -29.47
C MET A 404 -21.75 4.01 -29.63
N ASP A 405 -21.40 3.58 -30.84
CA ASP A 405 -21.04 2.18 -31.12
C ASP A 405 -19.54 1.88 -30.89
N SER A 406 -18.71 2.90 -30.68
CA SER A 406 -17.26 2.73 -30.56
C SER A 406 -16.83 2.55 -29.11
N SER A 407 -16.73 1.29 -28.65
CA SER A 407 -16.31 0.94 -27.28
C SER A 407 -14.99 1.60 -26.86
N ASP A 408 -14.00 1.67 -27.77
CA ASP A 408 -12.68 2.25 -27.45
C ASP A 408 -12.74 3.75 -27.15
N VAL A 409 -13.44 4.52 -28.00
CA VAL A 409 -13.65 5.96 -27.80
C VAL A 409 -14.37 6.22 -26.49
N LEU A 410 -15.43 5.46 -26.20
CA LEU A 410 -16.19 5.58 -24.96
C LEU A 410 -15.31 5.29 -23.74
N SER A 411 -14.50 4.24 -23.77
CA SER A 411 -13.59 3.89 -22.67
C SER A 411 -12.58 4.99 -22.36
N ARG A 412 -11.95 5.58 -23.39
CA ARG A 412 -10.98 6.68 -23.23
C ARG A 412 -11.65 7.95 -22.76
N PHE A 413 -12.84 8.24 -23.28
CA PHE A 413 -13.62 9.41 -22.87
C PHE A 413 -14.04 9.35 -21.41
N LEU A 414 -14.54 8.20 -20.94
CA LEU A 414 -14.86 7.98 -19.53
C LEU A 414 -13.62 8.13 -18.63
N GLY A 415 -12.46 7.64 -19.08
CA GLY A 415 -11.19 7.81 -18.38
C GLY A 415 -10.77 9.29 -18.25
N LEU A 416 -10.99 10.10 -19.29
CA LEU A 416 -10.77 11.55 -19.27
C LEU A 416 -11.70 12.22 -18.26
N MET A 417 -13.00 11.90 -18.30
CA MET A 417 -13.99 12.45 -17.37
C MET A 417 -13.63 12.15 -15.91
N LEU A 418 -13.17 10.92 -15.62
CA LEU A 418 -12.74 10.55 -14.27
C LEU A 418 -11.56 11.41 -13.76
N CYS A 419 -10.75 11.96 -14.65
CA CYS A 419 -9.65 12.85 -14.29
C CYS A 419 -10.10 14.31 -14.04
N THR A 420 -11.27 14.73 -14.55
CA THR A 420 -11.79 16.10 -14.41
C THR A 420 -12.78 16.28 -13.26
N ILE A 421 -13.21 15.19 -12.61
CA ILE A 421 -14.24 15.22 -11.55
C ILE A 421 -13.78 15.94 -10.28
N ASP A 422 -12.47 16.09 -10.07
CA ASP A 422 -11.92 16.74 -8.88
C ASP A 422 -11.90 18.28 -8.97
N ILE A 423 -12.29 18.86 -10.11
CA ILE A 423 -12.27 20.31 -10.36
C ILE A 423 -13.43 21.08 -9.70
N PRO A 424 -14.71 20.64 -9.81
CA PRO A 424 -15.83 21.41 -9.26
C PRO A 424 -15.78 21.39 -7.73
N SER A 425 -15.67 22.58 -7.13
CA SER A 425 -15.71 22.77 -5.68
C SER A 425 -17.10 23.13 -5.15
N ASP A 426 -18.01 23.57 -6.02
CA ASP A 426 -19.40 23.91 -5.69
C ASP A 426 -20.35 22.77 -6.05
N VAL A 427 -21.32 22.51 -5.18
CA VAL A 427 -22.37 21.49 -5.35
C VAL A 427 -23.26 21.84 -6.56
N ASN A 428 -23.53 23.12 -6.81
CA ASN A 428 -24.37 23.55 -7.95
C ASN A 428 -23.67 23.33 -9.30
N GLU A 429 -22.35 23.55 -9.36
CA GLU A 429 -21.56 23.26 -10.57
C GLU A 429 -21.52 21.76 -10.87
N LEU A 430 -21.42 20.95 -9.81
CA LEU A 430 -21.45 19.51 -9.92
C LEU A 430 -22.81 19.00 -10.46
N GLU A 431 -23.93 19.57 -10.02
CA GLU A 431 -25.28 19.24 -10.50
C GLU A 431 -25.48 19.60 -11.99
N SER A 432 -24.94 20.74 -12.42
CA SER A 432 -24.93 21.16 -13.83
C SER A 432 -24.10 20.21 -14.71
N ILE A 433 -22.92 19.78 -14.22
CA ILE A 433 -22.08 18.80 -14.93
C ILE A 433 -22.77 17.45 -15.00
N ALA A 434 -23.37 17.00 -13.89
CA ALA A 434 -24.09 15.73 -13.84
C ALA A 434 -25.26 15.72 -14.84
N SER A 435 -25.99 16.82 -14.95
CA SER A 435 -27.07 16.99 -15.92
C SER A 435 -26.58 16.83 -17.37
N GLN A 436 -25.41 17.39 -17.71
CA GLN A 436 -24.79 17.23 -19.04
C GLN A 436 -24.28 15.81 -19.29
N TRP A 437 -23.93 15.07 -18.24
CA TRP A 437 -23.41 13.70 -18.33
C TRP A 437 -24.50 12.62 -18.33
N THR A 438 -25.75 12.96 -18.00
CA THR A 438 -26.92 12.08 -18.01
C THR A 438 -27.01 11.16 -19.24
N PRO A 439 -26.78 11.62 -20.49
CA PRO A 439 -26.87 10.76 -21.67
C PRO A 439 -25.89 9.58 -21.65
N ILE A 440 -24.74 9.70 -21.00
CA ILE A 440 -23.72 8.63 -20.91
C ILE A 440 -24.23 7.46 -20.08
N PHE A 441 -24.99 7.73 -19.02
CA PHE A 441 -25.54 6.70 -18.13
C PHE A 441 -26.70 5.92 -18.76
N SER A 442 -27.18 6.35 -19.93
CA SER A 442 -28.11 5.58 -20.74
C SER A 442 -27.41 4.50 -21.58
N LEU A 443 -26.07 4.52 -21.66
CA LEU A 443 -25.28 3.58 -22.43
C LEU A 443 -25.08 2.26 -21.68
N LYS A 444 -25.47 1.14 -22.30
CA LYS A 444 -25.24 -0.22 -21.76
C LYS A 444 -23.84 -0.71 -22.11
N SER A 445 -22.79 -0.12 -21.52
CA SER A 445 -21.39 -0.51 -21.76
C SER A 445 -20.66 -0.97 -20.49
N LEU A 446 -19.85 -2.02 -20.61
CA LEU A 446 -18.94 -2.50 -19.56
C LEU A 446 -17.95 -1.42 -19.11
N SER A 447 -17.54 -0.51 -20.02
CA SER A 447 -16.66 0.61 -19.68
C SER A 447 -17.30 1.55 -18.65
N LEU A 448 -18.63 1.65 -18.63
CA LEU A 448 -19.37 2.45 -17.65
C LEU A 448 -19.22 1.87 -16.24
N VAL A 449 -19.25 0.55 -16.08
CA VAL A 449 -19.04 -0.12 -14.77
C VAL A 449 -17.66 0.22 -14.21
N SER A 450 -16.62 0.21 -15.06
CA SER A 450 -15.26 0.58 -14.66
C SER A 450 -15.15 2.07 -14.25
N PHE A 451 -15.84 2.95 -14.97
CA PHE A 451 -15.92 4.38 -14.64
C PHE A 451 -16.61 4.61 -13.30
N LEU A 452 -17.74 3.95 -13.05
CA LEU A 452 -18.48 4.07 -11.80
C LEU A 452 -17.71 3.56 -10.59
N ARG A 453 -16.92 2.50 -10.77
CA ARG A 453 -15.97 2.05 -9.75
C ARG A 453 -14.96 3.15 -9.40
N GLY A 454 -14.32 3.74 -10.42
CA GLY A 454 -13.39 4.84 -10.23
C GLY A 454 -14.03 6.07 -9.59
N LEU A 455 -15.28 6.38 -9.95
CA LEU A 455 -16.05 7.49 -9.37
C LEU A 455 -16.32 7.27 -7.88
N LEU A 456 -16.76 6.05 -7.53
CA LEU A 456 -16.95 5.63 -6.13
C LEU A 456 -15.68 5.73 -5.31
N GLU A 457 -14.52 5.45 -5.89
CA GLU A 457 -13.24 5.53 -5.19
C GLU A 457 -12.84 6.99 -4.89
N LYS A 458 -13.05 7.92 -5.84
CA LYS A 458 -12.54 9.29 -5.78
C LYS A 458 -13.39 10.31 -4.99
N LYS A 459 -14.72 10.24 -5.02
CA LYS A 459 -15.62 11.24 -4.40
C LYS A 459 -16.52 10.63 -3.33
N ASP A 460 -17.15 11.49 -2.53
CA ASP A 460 -18.16 11.09 -1.55
C ASP A 460 -19.35 10.40 -2.23
N GLY A 461 -19.89 9.37 -1.58
CA GLY A 461 -20.87 8.44 -2.14
C GLY A 461 -22.17 9.08 -2.67
N LEU A 462 -22.44 10.34 -2.31
CA LEU A 462 -23.62 11.11 -2.74
C LEU A 462 -23.64 11.37 -4.26
N ILE A 463 -22.49 11.63 -4.90
CA ILE A 463 -22.44 11.94 -6.34
C ILE A 463 -22.77 10.70 -7.19
N VAL A 464 -22.37 9.52 -6.72
CA VAL A 464 -22.68 8.24 -7.36
C VAL A 464 -24.15 7.87 -7.18
N GLN A 465 -24.76 8.29 -6.06
CA GLN A 465 -26.17 8.01 -5.75
C GLN A 465 -27.16 8.74 -6.66
N VAL A 466 -26.86 9.98 -7.10
CA VAL A 466 -27.85 10.83 -7.78
C VAL A 466 -28.07 10.43 -9.25
N PHE A 467 -27.09 9.87 -9.97
CA PHE A 467 -27.23 9.71 -11.44
C PHE A 467 -26.90 8.31 -12.03
N ALA A 468 -26.17 7.45 -11.33
CA ALA A 468 -25.51 6.31 -11.99
C ALA A 468 -26.19 4.94 -11.83
N LEU A 469 -26.76 4.64 -10.66
CA LEU A 469 -27.14 3.26 -10.33
C LEU A 469 -28.54 2.88 -10.81
N THR A 470 -29.46 3.83 -10.96
CA THR A 470 -30.86 3.58 -11.33
C THR A 470 -31.03 3.00 -12.73
N ASN A 471 -30.25 3.48 -13.71
CA ASN A 471 -30.33 3.01 -15.12
C ASN A 471 -29.56 1.71 -15.40
N LEU A 472 -28.65 1.31 -14.51
CA LEU A 472 -27.81 0.11 -14.68
C LEU A 472 -28.37 -1.15 -13.99
N CYS A 473 -29.53 -1.05 -13.33
CA CYS A 473 -30.19 -2.08 -12.49
C CYS A 473 -30.65 -3.38 -13.21
N SER A 474 -30.01 -3.79 -14.29
CA SER A 474 -30.30 -5.05 -15.01
C SER A 474 -29.12 -6.02 -15.09
N SER A 475 -27.90 -5.62 -14.68
CA SER A 475 -26.70 -6.46 -14.73
C SER A 475 -26.21 -6.87 -13.34
N GLU A 476 -25.77 -8.13 -13.20
CA GLU A 476 -25.17 -8.67 -11.96
C GLU A 476 -23.84 -7.99 -11.59
N GLU A 477 -23.20 -7.32 -12.55
CA GLU A 477 -21.97 -6.56 -12.36
C GLU A 477 -22.14 -5.28 -11.51
N VAL A 478 -23.38 -4.88 -11.24
CA VAL A 478 -23.70 -3.73 -10.38
C VAL A 478 -23.60 -4.10 -8.90
N ILE A 479 -23.79 -5.37 -8.54
CA ILE A 479 -23.80 -5.84 -7.14
C ILE A 479 -22.47 -5.54 -6.42
N PRO A 480 -21.27 -5.76 -7.01
CA PRO A 480 -20.01 -5.32 -6.40
C PRO A 480 -19.93 -3.82 -6.12
N LEU A 481 -20.51 -2.97 -6.98
CA LEU A 481 -20.53 -1.52 -6.78
C LEU A 481 -21.45 -1.15 -5.61
N LEU A 482 -22.63 -1.78 -5.53
CA LEU A 482 -23.56 -1.62 -4.41
C LEU A 482 -22.92 -2.06 -3.08
N LEU A 483 -22.23 -3.20 -3.06
CA LEU A 483 -21.51 -3.66 -1.87
C LEU A 483 -20.42 -2.68 -1.43
N SER A 484 -19.68 -2.09 -2.38
CA SER A 484 -18.68 -1.06 -2.08
C SER A 484 -19.31 0.20 -1.50
N LEU A 485 -20.44 0.64 -2.06
CA LEU A 485 -21.22 1.77 -1.54
C LEU A 485 -21.71 1.49 -0.10
N CYS A 486 -22.32 0.34 0.14
CA CYS A 486 -22.78 -0.08 1.47
C CYS A 486 -21.64 -0.18 2.50
N LYS A 487 -20.42 -0.54 2.08
CA LYS A 487 -19.24 -0.56 2.94
C LYS A 487 -18.77 0.86 3.31
N LYS A 488 -18.69 1.78 2.34
CA LYS A 488 -18.32 3.19 2.61
C LYS A 488 -19.32 3.87 3.54
N GLN A 489 -20.61 3.57 3.42
CA GLN A 489 -21.65 4.05 4.34
C GLN A 489 -21.50 3.54 5.78
N GLN A 490 -20.95 2.34 5.99
CA GLN A 490 -20.71 1.82 7.35
C GLN A 490 -19.58 2.56 8.08
N THR A 491 -18.66 3.18 7.34
CA THR A 491 -17.46 3.84 7.90
C THR A 491 -17.62 5.33 8.15
N SER A 492 -18.68 5.99 7.64
CA SER A 492 -18.93 7.41 7.89
C SER A 492 -19.65 7.60 9.23
N HIS A 493 -19.06 8.38 10.14
CA HIS A 493 -19.67 8.73 11.43
C HIS A 493 -20.91 9.63 11.28
N ASP A 494 -21.00 10.36 10.17
CA ASP A 494 -22.23 10.98 9.71
C ASP A 494 -23.07 9.94 8.97
N LYS A 495 -24.05 9.35 9.66
CA LYS A 495 -25.20 8.71 9.00
C LYS A 495 -25.98 9.84 8.31
N VAL A 496 -25.51 10.29 7.15
CA VAL A 496 -26.32 11.15 6.28
C VAL A 496 -27.53 10.32 5.91
N ASP A 497 -28.66 10.65 6.51
CA ASP A 497 -29.96 10.14 6.13
C ASP A 497 -30.09 10.35 4.63
N ILE A 498 -30.15 9.23 3.89
CA ILE A 498 -30.39 9.22 2.46
C ILE A 498 -31.82 9.74 2.27
N VAL A 499 -31.94 11.06 2.13
CA VAL A 499 -33.20 11.77 2.00
C VAL A 499 -33.16 12.47 0.64
N TYR A 500 -34.11 12.07 -0.21
CA TYR A 500 -34.47 12.56 -1.56
C TYR A 500 -33.89 11.86 -2.80
N GLY A 501 -34.02 10.53 -2.89
CA GLY A 501 -33.99 9.80 -4.17
C GLY A 501 -34.89 8.57 -4.17
N SER A 502 -35.66 8.33 -5.24
CA SER A 502 -36.40 7.08 -5.45
C SER A 502 -35.40 5.96 -5.76
N PHE A 503 -35.25 5.01 -4.83
CA PHE A 503 -34.43 3.80 -5.02
C PHE A 503 -35.24 2.62 -5.57
N GLU A 504 -36.42 2.87 -6.11
CA GLU A 504 -37.38 1.83 -6.52
C GLU A 504 -36.75 0.81 -7.48
N SER A 505 -35.93 1.25 -8.44
CA SER A 505 -35.28 0.33 -9.38
C SER A 505 -34.24 -0.59 -8.73
N ILE A 506 -33.45 -0.09 -7.77
CA ILE A 506 -32.48 -0.89 -7.02
C ILE A 506 -33.21 -1.84 -6.07
N GLN A 507 -34.27 -1.35 -5.42
CA GLN A 507 -35.11 -2.15 -4.53
C GLN A 507 -35.74 -3.32 -5.28
N VAL A 508 -36.40 -3.05 -6.42
CA VAL A 508 -37.00 -4.08 -7.27
C VAL A 508 -35.95 -5.09 -7.76
N PHE A 509 -34.76 -4.62 -8.18
CA PHE A 509 -33.68 -5.51 -8.60
C PHE A 509 -33.20 -6.45 -7.49
N LEU A 510 -32.98 -5.93 -6.27
CA LEU A 510 -32.56 -6.73 -5.11
C LEU A 510 -33.64 -7.73 -4.69
N GLU A 511 -34.90 -7.31 -4.69
CA GLU A 511 -36.04 -8.17 -4.38
C GLU A 511 -36.21 -9.29 -5.41
N ASP A 512 -36.12 -8.98 -6.71
CA ASP A 512 -36.28 -9.95 -7.78
C ASP A 512 -35.23 -11.07 -7.68
N LYS A 513 -33.97 -10.72 -7.39
CA LYS A 513 -32.90 -11.70 -7.17
C LYS A 513 -33.20 -12.64 -6.00
N ILE A 514 -33.68 -12.12 -4.88
CA ILE A 514 -34.03 -12.94 -3.69
C ILE A 514 -35.29 -13.78 -3.95
N LYS A 515 -36.31 -13.23 -4.60
CA LYS A 515 -37.54 -13.96 -4.94
C LYS A 515 -37.27 -15.10 -5.93
N LYS A 516 -36.49 -14.84 -6.98
CA LYS A 516 -36.14 -15.84 -8.00
C LYS A 516 -35.43 -17.05 -7.38
N ILE A 517 -34.42 -16.81 -6.54
CA ILE A 517 -33.71 -17.91 -5.89
C ILE A 517 -34.57 -18.64 -4.86
N GLN A 518 -35.44 -17.91 -4.14
CA GLN A 518 -36.34 -18.53 -3.17
C GLN A 518 -37.29 -19.51 -3.87
N ILE A 519 -37.87 -19.11 -5.01
CA ILE A 519 -38.73 -19.95 -5.84
C ILE A 519 -37.95 -21.17 -6.36
N ASN A 520 -36.71 -20.97 -6.82
CA ASN A 520 -35.86 -22.08 -7.28
C ASN A 520 -35.57 -23.08 -6.16
N ILE A 521 -35.24 -22.61 -4.94
CA ILE A 521 -35.02 -23.47 -3.78
C ILE A 521 -36.29 -24.26 -3.42
N GLU A 522 -37.46 -23.61 -3.44
CA GLU A 522 -38.75 -24.24 -3.15
C GLU A 522 -39.14 -25.30 -4.19
N ASN A 523 -38.75 -25.12 -5.46
CA ASN A 523 -39.15 -26.01 -6.57
C ASN A 523 -38.15 -27.16 -6.86
N THR A 524 -36.84 -26.91 -6.81
CA THR A 524 -35.81 -27.85 -7.32
C THR A 524 -34.82 -28.33 -6.25
N GLY A 525 -34.90 -27.81 -5.03
CA GLY A 525 -33.93 -28.11 -3.95
C GLY A 525 -32.55 -27.47 -4.18
N LEU A 526 -31.61 -27.70 -3.24
CA LEU A 526 -30.32 -26.99 -3.15
C LEU A 526 -29.25 -27.42 -4.18
N ALA A 527 -29.46 -28.52 -4.91
CA ALA A 527 -28.41 -29.19 -5.68
C ALA A 527 -28.19 -28.67 -7.12
N GLN A 528 -29.16 -27.95 -7.71
CA GLN A 528 -29.13 -27.56 -9.13
C GLN A 528 -28.88 -26.05 -9.39
N ILE A 529 -28.50 -25.31 -8.36
CA ILE A 529 -28.32 -23.85 -8.45
C ILE A 529 -26.86 -23.52 -8.74
N ASP A 530 -26.65 -22.64 -9.74
CA ASP A 530 -25.32 -22.20 -10.18
C ASP A 530 -24.61 -21.32 -9.13
N GLU A 531 -23.29 -21.43 -9.06
CA GLU A 531 -22.45 -20.70 -8.10
C GLU A 531 -22.47 -19.18 -8.35
N ALA A 532 -22.57 -18.75 -9.62
CA ALA A 532 -22.67 -17.32 -9.94
C ALA A 532 -24.00 -16.73 -9.46
N GLU A 533 -25.11 -17.48 -9.56
CA GLU A 533 -26.41 -17.07 -9.05
C GLU A 533 -26.42 -16.98 -7.52
N LEU A 534 -25.74 -17.91 -6.84
CA LEU A 534 -25.49 -17.86 -5.39
C LEU A 534 -24.70 -16.61 -4.98
N ALA A 535 -23.64 -16.26 -5.71
CA ALA A 535 -22.84 -15.06 -5.45
C ALA A 535 -23.64 -13.77 -5.64
N ALA A 536 -24.51 -13.72 -6.66
CA ALA A 536 -25.44 -12.61 -6.89
C ALA A 536 -26.42 -12.42 -5.73
N VAL A 537 -27.05 -13.50 -5.28
CA VAL A 537 -27.98 -13.47 -4.14
C VAL A 537 -27.25 -13.09 -2.85
N TRP A 538 -26.06 -13.64 -2.61
CA TRP A 538 -25.24 -13.26 -1.47
C TRP A 538 -24.96 -11.76 -1.44
N GLY A 539 -24.59 -11.17 -2.59
CA GLY A 539 -24.39 -9.73 -2.69
C GLY A 539 -25.68 -8.95 -2.46
N ALA A 540 -26.80 -9.39 -3.02
CA ALA A 540 -28.11 -8.76 -2.83
C ALA A 540 -28.55 -8.76 -1.36
N VAL A 541 -28.41 -9.89 -0.67
CA VAL A 541 -28.72 -10.05 0.77
C VAL A 541 -27.87 -9.13 1.63
N ASN A 542 -26.59 -8.93 1.29
CA ASN A 542 -25.71 -8.02 2.03
C ASN A 542 -25.99 -6.53 1.76
N CYS A 543 -26.55 -6.19 0.60
CA CYS A 543 -27.03 -4.85 0.27
C CYS A 543 -28.40 -4.54 0.89
N PHE A 544 -29.23 -5.56 1.13
CA PHE A 544 -30.62 -5.44 1.58
C PHE A 544 -30.86 -4.46 2.76
N PRO A 545 -30.04 -4.45 3.83
CA PRO A 545 -30.26 -3.56 4.98
C PRO A 545 -30.14 -2.06 4.68
N TYR A 546 -29.53 -1.67 3.56
CA TYR A 546 -29.18 -0.29 3.24
C TYR A 546 -30.24 0.45 2.43
N PHE A 547 -31.25 -0.25 1.90
CA PHE A 547 -32.20 0.29 0.92
C PHE A 547 -33.67 0.32 1.41
N LYS A 548 -33.92 0.28 2.73
CA LYS A 548 -35.29 0.32 3.33
C LYS A 548 -36.29 -0.64 2.68
N LEU A 549 -35.86 -1.88 2.46
CA LEU A 549 -36.64 -2.95 1.83
C LEU A 549 -37.57 -3.67 2.83
N ASP A 550 -38.60 -4.36 2.34
CA ASP A 550 -39.51 -5.14 3.19
C ASP A 550 -38.77 -6.30 3.89
N SER A 551 -38.65 -6.18 5.22
CA SER A 551 -38.02 -7.18 6.09
C SER A 551 -38.67 -8.56 6.02
N SER A 552 -39.95 -8.65 5.61
CA SER A 552 -40.69 -9.91 5.53
C SER A 552 -40.08 -10.88 4.52
N LEU A 553 -39.58 -10.37 3.38
CA LEU A 553 -38.96 -11.15 2.32
C LEU A 553 -37.67 -11.83 2.81
N LEU A 554 -36.81 -11.07 3.49
CA LEU A 554 -35.54 -11.60 4.00
C LEU A 554 -35.77 -12.61 5.14
N ILE A 555 -36.78 -12.38 5.99
CA ILE A 555 -37.16 -13.31 7.06
C ILE A 555 -37.68 -14.61 6.48
N ARG A 556 -38.55 -14.55 5.46
CA ARG A 556 -39.08 -15.73 4.77
C ARG A 556 -37.95 -16.49 4.09
N PHE A 557 -37.07 -15.80 3.36
CA PHE A 557 -35.90 -16.38 2.72
C PHE A 557 -34.98 -17.11 3.71
N LYS A 558 -34.68 -16.49 4.86
CA LYS A 558 -33.93 -17.11 5.97
C LYS A 558 -34.59 -18.39 6.48
N ASN A 559 -35.91 -18.37 6.66
CA ASN A 559 -36.66 -19.55 7.14
C ASN A 559 -36.63 -20.68 6.11
N THR A 560 -36.81 -20.37 4.83
CA THR A 560 -36.69 -21.34 3.72
C THR A 560 -35.30 -21.98 3.68
N LEU A 561 -34.23 -21.18 3.77
CA LEU A 561 -32.85 -21.68 3.83
C LEU A 561 -32.61 -22.60 5.03
N LYS A 562 -33.10 -22.21 6.22
CA LYS A 562 -32.96 -23.03 7.44
C LYS A 562 -33.65 -24.38 7.32
N GLN A 563 -34.86 -24.42 6.77
CA GLN A 563 -35.62 -25.66 6.58
C GLN A 563 -34.94 -26.61 5.58
N GLN A 564 -34.43 -26.08 4.46
CA GLN A 564 -33.78 -26.87 3.42
C GLN A 564 -32.39 -27.39 3.82
N LEU A 565 -31.62 -26.60 4.57
CA LEU A 565 -30.36 -27.06 5.16
C LEU A 565 -30.58 -28.17 6.20
N ALA A 566 -31.64 -28.08 7.01
CA ALA A 566 -32.00 -29.15 7.95
C ALA A 566 -32.44 -30.44 7.24
N ALA A 567 -33.06 -30.34 6.06
CA ALA A 567 -33.51 -31.48 5.26
C ALA A 567 -32.38 -32.14 4.43
N SER A 568 -31.32 -31.40 4.09
CA SER A 568 -30.23 -31.84 3.20
C SER A 568 -29.02 -32.45 3.91
N ALA A 569 -28.97 -32.43 5.25
CA ALA A 569 -27.90 -33.00 6.07
C ALA A 569 -27.67 -34.52 5.91
N VAL A 570 -28.42 -35.19 5.03
CA VAL A 570 -28.37 -36.64 4.78
C VAL A 570 -27.63 -37.00 3.48
N SER A 571 -27.38 -36.07 2.55
CA SER A 571 -26.63 -36.38 1.32
C SER A 571 -26.20 -35.14 0.52
N GLY A 572 -24.92 -34.77 0.52
CA GLY A 572 -24.38 -33.73 -0.36
C GLY A 572 -22.90 -33.40 -0.16
N SER A 573 -22.21 -33.01 -1.23
CA SER A 573 -20.77 -32.68 -1.20
C SER A 573 -20.45 -31.48 -0.28
N SER A 574 -19.31 -31.54 0.41
CA SER A 574 -18.94 -30.58 1.48
C SER A 574 -18.81 -29.12 1.03
N ALA A 575 -18.57 -28.85 -0.26
CA ALA A 575 -18.35 -27.50 -0.76
C ALA A 575 -19.67 -26.71 -0.97
N GLN A 576 -20.70 -27.36 -1.51
CA GLN A 576 -21.99 -26.74 -1.79
C GLN A 576 -22.74 -26.41 -0.49
N GLU A 577 -22.61 -27.25 0.52
CA GLU A 577 -23.17 -27.01 1.85
C GLU A 577 -22.57 -25.76 2.52
N LEU A 578 -21.26 -25.54 2.42
CA LEU A 578 -20.59 -24.36 2.96
C LEU A 578 -21.08 -23.05 2.32
N MET A 579 -21.38 -23.06 1.02
CA MET A 579 -21.92 -21.90 0.31
C MET A 579 -23.31 -21.52 0.83
N TRP A 580 -24.19 -22.52 1.00
CA TRP A 580 -25.54 -22.32 1.54
C TRP A 580 -25.52 -21.88 3.00
N GLN A 581 -24.65 -22.46 3.83
CA GLN A 581 -24.44 -22.01 5.21
C GLN A 581 -23.92 -20.56 5.27
N SER A 582 -23.02 -20.18 4.36
CA SER A 582 -22.51 -18.80 4.23
C SER A 582 -23.61 -17.81 3.85
N LEU A 583 -24.51 -18.21 2.95
CA LEU A 583 -25.67 -17.40 2.56
C LEU A 583 -26.68 -17.25 3.70
N LEU A 584 -26.98 -18.34 4.43
CA LEU A 584 -27.81 -18.28 5.64
C LEU A 584 -27.19 -17.36 6.70
N GLY A 585 -25.88 -17.44 6.92
CA GLY A 585 -25.15 -16.54 7.81
C GLY A 585 -25.24 -15.08 7.39
N SER A 586 -25.18 -14.79 6.09
CA SER A 586 -25.36 -13.45 5.53
C SER A 586 -26.79 -12.95 5.71
N ALA A 587 -27.79 -13.79 5.45
CA ALA A 587 -29.20 -13.46 5.67
C ALA A 587 -29.50 -13.19 7.14
N LEU A 588 -28.96 -13.99 8.05
CA LEU A 588 -29.03 -13.76 9.49
C LEU A 588 -28.40 -12.42 9.87
N ARG A 589 -27.19 -12.13 9.38
CA ARG A 589 -26.51 -10.85 9.63
C ARG A 589 -27.33 -9.66 9.13
N SER A 590 -27.90 -9.75 7.93
CA SER A 590 -28.75 -8.70 7.36
C SER A 590 -30.05 -8.54 8.14
N CYS A 591 -30.70 -9.62 8.56
CA CYS A 591 -31.84 -9.59 9.49
C CYS A 591 -31.48 -8.94 10.82
N LEU A 592 -30.32 -9.27 11.40
CA LEU A 592 -29.84 -8.66 12.66
C LEU A 592 -29.62 -7.15 12.49
N LYS A 593 -29.04 -6.70 11.36
CA LYS A 593 -28.90 -5.27 11.04
C LYS A 593 -30.25 -4.57 10.90
N ILE A 594 -31.26 -5.23 10.36
CA ILE A 594 -32.61 -4.68 10.18
C ILE A 594 -33.42 -4.69 11.48
N LEU A 595 -33.19 -5.65 12.38
CA LEU A 595 -34.00 -5.83 13.60
C LEU A 595 -33.37 -5.17 14.83
N LEU A 596 -32.08 -5.40 15.09
CA LEU A 596 -31.41 -4.90 16.31
C LEU A 596 -30.93 -3.45 16.17
N SER A 597 -30.47 -3.03 14.98
CA SER A 597 -29.98 -1.66 14.80
C SER A 597 -31.10 -0.63 14.94
N PRO A 598 -32.29 -0.78 14.31
CA PRO A 598 -33.36 0.20 14.47
C PRO A 598 -33.97 0.18 15.86
N VAL A 599 -34.03 -0.97 16.54
CA VAL A 599 -34.47 -1.04 17.95
C VAL A 599 -33.49 -0.29 18.85
N ALA A 600 -32.19 -0.54 18.72
CA ALA A 600 -31.17 0.19 19.49
C ALA A 600 -31.12 1.68 19.13
N ASP A 601 -31.26 2.04 17.86
CA ASP A 601 -31.27 3.43 17.38
C ASP A 601 -32.56 4.16 17.81
N TYR A 602 -33.71 3.49 17.84
CA TYR A 602 -34.99 4.01 18.35
C TYR A 602 -34.92 4.23 19.86
N LEU A 603 -34.44 3.23 20.62
CA LEU A 603 -34.26 3.38 22.07
C LEU A 603 -33.27 4.51 22.40
N ASP A 604 -32.15 4.58 21.67
CA ASP A 604 -31.22 5.70 21.79
C ASP A 604 -31.87 7.04 21.40
N PHE A 605 -32.71 7.10 20.36
CA PHE A 605 -33.38 8.34 19.96
C PHE A 605 -34.42 8.80 21.00
N VAL A 606 -35.22 7.88 21.52
CA VAL A 606 -36.31 8.16 22.46
C VAL A 606 -35.79 8.49 23.87
N TYR A 607 -34.76 7.79 24.33
CA TYR A 607 -34.34 7.83 25.74
C TYR A 607 -33.01 8.55 26.00
N ARG A 608 -32.17 8.84 24.97
CA ARG A 608 -30.93 9.63 25.14
C ARG A 608 -31.16 11.06 25.64
N PRO A 609 -32.25 11.79 25.30
CA PRO A 609 -32.52 13.11 25.87
C PRO A 609 -32.93 13.09 27.35
N GLN A 610 -33.42 11.95 27.86
CA GLN A 610 -33.97 11.82 29.21
C GLN A 610 -32.92 11.44 30.26
N LEU A 611 -31.79 10.85 29.86
CA LEU A 611 -30.63 10.59 30.74
C LEU A 611 -29.86 11.87 31.15
N ALA A 612 -30.16 13.03 30.53
CA ALA A 612 -29.51 14.30 30.82
C ALA A 612 -30.31 15.22 31.76
N ASN A 613 -31.58 14.91 32.04
CA ASN A 613 -32.46 15.69 32.94
C ASN A 613 -33.05 14.76 33.99
N ASP A 614 -32.84 15.09 35.28
CA ASP A 614 -33.26 14.34 36.48
C ASP A 614 -34.79 14.17 36.68
N ASP A 615 -35.63 14.30 35.64
CA ASP A 615 -37.07 14.04 35.74
C ASP A 615 -37.38 12.61 35.26
N ILE A 616 -37.62 11.72 36.23
CA ILE A 616 -38.01 10.32 36.03
C ILE A 616 -39.37 10.27 35.30
N SER A 617 -39.35 10.27 33.97
CA SER A 617 -40.48 9.78 33.18
C SER A 617 -40.45 8.25 33.21
N LYS A 618 -41.51 7.63 33.74
CA LYS A 618 -41.67 6.17 33.87
C LYS A 618 -41.12 5.43 32.65
N PRO A 619 -40.19 4.46 32.81
CA PRO A 619 -39.76 3.61 31.72
C PRO A 619 -40.97 2.89 31.11
N CYS A 620 -40.92 2.60 29.81
CA CYS A 620 -41.91 1.74 29.15
C CYS A 620 -42.14 0.49 30.01
N PRO A 621 -43.37 -0.03 30.15
CA PRO A 621 -43.64 -1.20 30.97
C PRO A 621 -42.74 -2.39 30.63
N GLU A 622 -42.28 -2.51 29.38
CA GLU A 622 -41.35 -3.53 28.90
C GLU A 622 -39.89 -3.35 29.36
N LEU A 623 -39.47 -2.15 29.79
CA LEU A 623 -38.10 -1.80 30.22
C LEU A 623 -37.96 -1.59 31.75
N GLN A 624 -39.01 -1.91 32.51
CA GLN A 624 -39.02 -1.83 33.97
C GLN A 624 -38.13 -2.91 34.60
N ALA A 625 -37.67 -2.65 35.83
CA ALA A 625 -36.85 -3.57 36.63
C ALA A 625 -37.41 -5.02 36.65
N ASN A 626 -38.73 -5.18 36.72
CA ASN A 626 -39.39 -6.48 36.79
C ASN A 626 -39.20 -7.35 35.54
N ASN A 627 -38.94 -6.73 34.37
CA ASN A 627 -38.72 -7.42 33.11
C ASN A 627 -37.22 -7.49 32.73
N ALA A 628 -36.36 -6.85 33.52
CA ALA A 628 -34.93 -6.81 33.26
C ALA A 628 -34.28 -8.18 33.45
N GLU A 629 -34.69 -8.96 34.44
CA GLU A 629 -34.15 -10.31 34.69
C GLU A 629 -34.44 -11.26 33.52
N ASP A 630 -35.70 -11.31 33.05
CA ASP A 630 -36.09 -12.11 31.88
C ASP A 630 -35.29 -11.71 30.62
N ALA A 631 -35.12 -10.40 30.41
CA ALA A 631 -34.31 -9.89 29.30
C ALA A 631 -32.83 -10.24 29.46
N PHE A 632 -32.28 -10.15 30.67
CA PHE A 632 -30.88 -10.47 30.96
C PHE A 632 -30.61 -11.95 30.70
N ASP A 633 -31.51 -12.84 31.10
CA ASP A 633 -31.41 -14.27 30.83
C ASP A 633 -31.46 -14.59 29.33
N ILE A 634 -32.34 -13.92 28.56
CA ILE A 634 -32.44 -14.10 27.10
C ILE A 634 -31.19 -13.59 26.38
N PHE A 635 -30.68 -12.42 26.77
CA PHE A 635 -29.64 -11.71 26.02
C PHE A 635 -28.21 -12.00 26.50
N CYS A 636 -28.02 -12.57 27.69
CA CYS A 636 -26.69 -12.76 28.27
C CYS A 636 -25.76 -13.58 27.37
N GLU A 637 -26.26 -14.60 26.68
CA GLU A 637 -25.45 -15.44 25.81
C GLU A 637 -24.95 -14.70 24.56
N ASN A 638 -25.65 -13.65 24.12
CA ASN A 638 -25.18 -12.84 23.00
C ASN A 638 -23.90 -12.07 23.35
N LEU A 639 -23.65 -11.81 24.64
CA LEU A 639 -22.45 -11.12 25.11
C LEU A 639 -21.18 -11.95 24.98
N ARG A 640 -21.28 -13.29 24.92
CA ARG A 640 -20.14 -14.18 24.64
C ARG A 640 -19.93 -14.46 23.15
N HIS A 641 -20.76 -13.89 22.26
CA HIS A 641 -20.73 -14.17 20.83
C HIS A 641 -19.43 -13.64 20.17
N PRO A 642 -18.80 -14.34 19.20
CA PRO A 642 -17.55 -13.89 18.57
C PRO A 642 -17.66 -12.57 17.79
N ASN A 643 -18.81 -12.31 17.18
CA ASN A 643 -19.06 -11.07 16.42
C ASN A 643 -19.25 -9.86 17.36
N LYS A 644 -18.34 -8.88 17.23
CA LYS A 644 -18.34 -7.60 17.98
C LYS A 644 -19.67 -6.85 17.86
N ASP A 645 -20.26 -6.79 16.66
CA ASP A 645 -21.49 -6.01 16.41
C ASP A 645 -22.67 -6.57 17.22
N VAL A 646 -22.77 -7.90 17.34
CA VAL A 646 -23.82 -8.57 18.13
C VAL A 646 -23.68 -8.21 19.60
N ARG A 647 -22.47 -8.31 20.15
CA ARG A 647 -22.19 -7.93 21.54
C ARG A 647 -22.54 -6.48 21.80
N LEU A 648 -22.12 -5.58 20.92
CA LEU A 648 -22.32 -4.15 21.08
C LEU A 648 -23.80 -3.74 21.00
N MET A 649 -24.54 -4.27 20.02
CA MET A 649 -25.98 -3.98 19.92
C MET A 649 -26.75 -4.55 21.10
N THR A 650 -26.36 -5.74 21.59
CA THR A 650 -26.93 -6.32 22.81
C THR A 650 -26.69 -5.41 24.02
N LEU A 651 -25.46 -4.94 24.22
CA LEU A 651 -25.13 -4.00 25.30
C LEU A 651 -25.89 -2.68 25.17
N ARG A 652 -26.05 -2.15 23.95
CA ARG A 652 -26.87 -0.94 23.70
C ARG A 652 -28.31 -1.13 24.18
N ILE A 653 -28.92 -2.28 23.91
CA ILE A 653 -30.30 -2.60 24.33
C ILE A 653 -30.37 -2.76 25.85
N LEU A 654 -29.43 -3.52 26.44
CA LEU A 654 -29.41 -3.79 27.88
C LEU A 654 -29.19 -2.52 28.72
N CYS A 655 -28.46 -1.53 28.21
CA CYS A 655 -28.25 -0.24 28.88
C CYS A 655 -29.53 0.61 29.04
N HIS A 656 -30.64 0.25 28.38
CA HIS A 656 -31.92 0.99 28.48
C HIS A 656 -32.86 0.46 29.57
N PHE A 657 -32.56 -0.68 30.20
CA PHE A 657 -33.37 -1.21 31.30
C PHE A 657 -33.11 -0.46 32.61
N GLU A 658 -34.14 -0.34 33.45
CA GLU A 658 -34.03 0.27 34.78
C GLU A 658 -33.02 -0.51 35.67
N PRO A 659 -32.10 0.16 36.39
CA PRO A 659 -31.09 -0.51 37.20
C PRO A 659 -31.69 -1.30 38.38
N LEU A 660 -31.30 -2.56 38.56
CA LEU A 660 -31.69 -3.36 39.71
C LEU A 660 -30.90 -2.93 40.96
N SER A 661 -31.57 -2.71 42.09
CA SER A 661 -30.95 -2.35 43.38
C SER A 661 -30.64 -3.60 44.21
N PRO A 662 -29.47 -3.74 44.85
CA PRO A 662 -29.16 -4.89 45.70
C PRO A 662 -30.09 -4.95 46.92
N ASP A 663 -30.61 -6.15 47.21
CA ASP A 663 -31.55 -6.41 48.30
C ASP A 663 -31.00 -6.03 49.70
N PRO A 664 -31.82 -5.48 50.61
CA PRO A 664 -31.43 -5.21 51.99
C PRO A 664 -31.64 -6.47 52.88
N CYS A 665 -30.55 -7.08 53.37
CA CYS A 665 -30.58 -8.13 54.41
C CYS A 665 -29.22 -8.09 55.14
N VAL A 666 -29.04 -8.13 56.47
CA VAL A 666 -29.84 -8.43 57.68
C VAL A 666 -29.34 -7.52 58.83
N GLU A 667 -30.19 -7.17 59.78
CA GLU A 667 -29.88 -6.37 60.98
C GLU A 667 -28.75 -7.01 61.83
N GLU A 668 -27.64 -6.30 62.03
CA GLU A 668 -26.74 -6.50 63.18
C GLU A 668 -26.76 -5.24 64.06
N HIS A 669 -26.96 -5.46 65.36
CA HIS A 669 -27.22 -4.47 66.41
C HIS A 669 -26.17 -3.34 66.51
N PRO A 670 -26.57 -2.11 66.92
CA PRO A 670 -25.64 -1.01 67.11
C PRO A 670 -24.90 -1.07 68.47
N PRO A 671 -23.60 -0.73 68.57
CA PRO A 671 -22.95 -0.44 69.84
C PRO A 671 -23.16 1.02 70.29
N PRO A 672 -22.95 1.33 71.59
CA PRO A 672 -23.59 2.46 72.26
C PRO A 672 -22.89 3.81 72.08
N MET A 673 -23.70 4.87 72.12
CA MET A 673 -23.34 6.29 72.03
C MET A 673 -22.35 6.78 73.11
N LYS A 674 -21.33 7.57 72.71
CA LYS A 674 -20.74 8.66 73.53
C LYS A 674 -20.27 9.87 72.70
N LYS A 675 -21.10 10.93 72.76
CA LYS A 675 -20.85 12.40 72.90
C LYS A 675 -19.85 13.17 72.00
N LEU A 676 -20.43 14.06 71.15
CA LEU A 676 -20.24 15.53 70.99
C LEU A 676 -18.81 16.11 70.86
N LYS A 677 -18.41 16.96 69.89
CA LYS A 677 -19.04 18.12 69.18
C LYS A 677 -18.34 18.35 67.82
N THR A 678 -19.06 18.48 66.71
CA THR A 678 -19.52 19.70 66.00
C THR A 678 -18.44 20.46 65.20
N GLU A 679 -18.45 20.31 63.87
CA GLU A 679 -18.26 21.42 62.93
C GLU A 679 -18.94 21.10 61.58
N VAL A 680 -19.53 22.12 60.99
CA VAL A 680 -20.53 22.13 59.91
C VAL A 680 -19.85 22.06 58.55
N VAL A 681 -20.20 21.12 57.65
CA VAL A 681 -20.19 21.32 56.17
C VAL A 681 -21.12 20.29 55.47
N GLN A 682 -22.04 20.84 54.66
CA GLN A 682 -22.75 20.32 53.47
C GLN A 682 -23.51 18.98 53.52
N LYS A 683 -24.82 19.08 53.25
CA LYS A 683 -25.66 18.00 52.70
C LYS A 683 -24.99 17.41 51.44
N SER A 684 -24.56 16.16 51.52
CA SER A 684 -24.23 15.35 50.35
C SER A 684 -25.53 14.79 49.73
N PRO A 685 -25.70 14.83 48.40
CA PRO A 685 -26.78 14.11 47.75
C PRO A 685 -26.48 12.61 47.79
N SER A 686 -27.52 11.84 48.04
CA SER A 686 -27.54 10.39 48.23
C SER A 686 -26.99 9.62 47.01
N LYS A 687 -25.72 9.21 47.06
CA LYS A 687 -25.14 8.18 46.20
C LYS A 687 -25.64 6.79 46.64
N LYS A 688 -26.73 6.28 46.07
CA LYS A 688 -27.11 4.85 46.23
C LYS A 688 -27.51 4.11 44.94
N ASN A 689 -27.61 4.79 43.79
CA ASN A 689 -28.06 4.18 42.51
C ASN A 689 -26.99 4.12 41.39
N ASP A 690 -25.72 4.43 41.68
CA ASP A 690 -24.71 4.75 40.66
C ASP A 690 -23.79 3.56 40.25
N VAL A 691 -23.93 2.41 40.91
CA VAL A 691 -22.97 1.31 40.82
C VAL A 691 -23.33 0.29 39.73
N THR A 692 -24.62 -0.03 39.59
CA THR A 692 -25.11 -1.09 38.68
C THR A 692 -25.22 -0.61 37.22
N THR A 693 -25.66 0.63 37.00
CA THR A 693 -25.64 1.32 35.69
C THR A 693 -24.23 1.43 35.12
N ASN A 694 -23.21 1.48 35.98
CA ASN A 694 -21.82 1.61 35.59
C ASN A 694 -21.28 0.35 34.89
N VAL A 695 -21.69 -0.85 35.30
CA VAL A 695 -21.10 -2.12 34.79
C VAL A 695 -21.44 -2.36 33.31
N LEU A 696 -22.70 -2.21 32.92
CA LEU A 696 -23.12 -2.35 31.51
C LEU A 696 -22.51 -1.26 30.63
N GLN A 697 -22.43 -0.04 31.13
CA GLN A 697 -21.83 1.09 30.41
C GLN A 697 -20.31 0.92 30.27
N ILE A 698 -19.62 0.34 31.26
CA ILE A 698 -18.20 -0.01 31.16
C ILE A 698 -17.99 -1.11 30.11
N LEU A 699 -18.79 -2.20 30.14
CA LEU A 699 -18.71 -3.27 29.11
C LEU A 699 -18.96 -2.73 27.70
N LYS A 700 -19.92 -1.81 27.54
CA LYS A 700 -20.18 -1.10 26.28
C LYS A 700 -18.97 -0.26 25.85
N THR A 701 -18.41 0.55 26.76
CA THR A 701 -17.27 1.42 26.47
C THR A 701 -16.03 0.62 26.07
N VAL A 702 -15.73 -0.47 26.79
CA VAL A 702 -14.64 -1.41 26.49
C VAL A 702 -14.90 -2.14 25.16
N GLY A 703 -16.16 -2.43 24.85
CA GLY A 703 -16.58 -3.01 23.58
C GLY A 703 -16.49 -2.05 22.39
N GLU A 704 -16.70 -0.75 22.56
CA GLU A 704 -16.69 0.25 21.48
C GLU A 704 -15.26 0.68 21.09
N SER A 705 -14.39 0.89 22.07
CA SER A 705 -13.08 1.53 21.89
C SER A 705 -11.95 0.59 21.41
N ARG A 706 -10.91 1.16 20.76
CA ARG A 706 -9.63 0.45 20.57
C ARG A 706 -8.98 0.24 21.95
N PRO A 707 -8.28 -0.88 22.22
CA PRO A 707 -7.66 -1.13 23.52
C PRO A 707 -6.75 0.04 23.91
N THR A 708 -7.04 0.68 25.04
CA THR A 708 -6.18 1.74 25.61
C THR A 708 -5.87 1.45 27.06
N LEU A 709 -4.92 2.20 27.64
CA LEU A 709 -4.64 2.18 29.08
C LEU A 709 -5.90 2.44 29.94
N ARG A 710 -6.91 3.13 29.39
CA ARG A 710 -8.21 3.39 30.03
C ARG A 710 -9.05 2.12 30.14
N SER A 711 -9.11 1.30 29.08
CA SER A 711 -9.84 0.02 29.07
C SER A 711 -9.35 -0.96 30.14
N LYS A 712 -8.06 -0.93 30.50
CA LYS A 712 -7.51 -1.73 31.62
C LYS A 712 -8.03 -1.26 32.97
N LYS A 713 -8.02 0.06 33.21
CA LYS A 713 -8.56 0.66 34.44
C LYS A 713 -10.06 0.44 34.59
N ASP A 714 -10.80 0.51 33.49
CA ASP A 714 -12.24 0.29 33.48
C ASP A 714 -12.57 -1.19 33.79
N LEU A 715 -11.78 -2.15 33.29
CA LEU A 715 -11.93 -3.57 33.64
C LEU A 715 -11.50 -3.88 35.08
N ASP A 716 -10.45 -3.22 35.58
CA ASP A 716 -10.08 -3.29 37.00
C ASP A 716 -11.19 -2.68 37.89
N ALA A 717 -11.92 -1.66 37.41
CA ALA A 717 -13.09 -1.13 38.11
C ALA A 717 -14.24 -2.16 38.14
N VAL A 718 -14.55 -2.86 37.03
CA VAL A 718 -15.56 -3.96 37.05
C VAL A 718 -15.16 -5.08 38.02
N ARG A 719 -13.86 -5.38 38.11
CA ARG A 719 -13.33 -6.35 39.07
C ARG A 719 -13.55 -5.92 40.52
N HIS A 720 -13.26 -4.66 40.87
CA HIS A 720 -13.52 -4.11 42.20
C HIS A 720 -15.01 -3.94 42.50
N LEU A 721 -15.85 -3.73 41.49
CA LEU A 721 -17.30 -3.74 41.65
C LEU A 721 -17.82 -5.13 41.97
N ALA A 722 -17.22 -6.19 41.41
CA ALA A 722 -17.52 -7.57 41.82
C ALA A 722 -17.01 -7.91 43.24
N ASP A 723 -16.28 -7.00 43.90
CA ASP A 723 -15.99 -7.05 45.34
C ASP A 723 -17.14 -6.51 46.22
N ASP A 724 -18.02 -5.65 45.68
CA ASP A 724 -19.07 -4.97 46.44
C ASP A 724 -20.45 -5.02 45.73
N ARG A 725 -21.43 -5.70 46.35
CA ARG A 725 -22.90 -5.58 46.11
C ARG A 725 -23.37 -5.47 44.64
N ILE A 726 -22.91 -6.34 43.72
CA ILE A 726 -23.57 -6.51 42.42
C ILE A 726 -24.84 -7.35 42.61
N HIS A 727 -25.97 -6.92 42.03
CA HIS A 727 -27.21 -7.70 42.02
C HIS A 727 -27.04 -9.00 41.20
N ASP A 728 -27.54 -10.13 41.70
CA ASP A 728 -27.28 -11.47 41.15
C ASP A 728 -27.61 -11.58 39.65
N ALA A 729 -28.67 -10.90 39.19
CA ALA A 729 -29.07 -10.87 37.77
C ALA A 729 -28.00 -10.30 36.80
N TYR A 730 -27.05 -9.47 37.26
CA TYR A 730 -25.96 -8.97 36.41
C TYR A 730 -24.77 -9.92 36.33
N VAL A 731 -24.67 -10.89 37.24
CA VAL A 731 -23.53 -11.82 37.32
C VAL A 731 -23.37 -12.63 36.02
N PRO A 732 -24.44 -13.21 35.41
CA PRO A 732 -24.36 -13.88 34.11
C PRO A 732 -23.97 -12.94 32.96
N LEU A 733 -24.37 -11.67 33.01
CA LEU A 733 -24.05 -10.69 31.96
C LEU A 733 -22.57 -10.34 31.95
N VAL A 734 -21.99 -10.07 33.12
CA VAL A 734 -20.55 -9.82 33.26
C VAL A 734 -19.75 -11.05 32.87
N PHE A 735 -20.17 -12.23 33.34
CA PHE A 735 -19.55 -13.50 32.99
C PHE A 735 -19.47 -13.73 31.47
N ASN A 736 -20.60 -13.63 30.76
CA ASN A 736 -20.63 -13.82 29.31
C ASN A 736 -19.90 -12.68 28.56
N GLY A 737 -19.98 -11.44 29.07
CA GLY A 737 -19.24 -10.30 28.54
C GLY A 737 -17.72 -10.48 28.57
N MET A 738 -17.17 -10.98 29.70
CA MET A 738 -15.73 -11.27 29.83
C MET A 738 -15.27 -12.38 28.88
N ILE A 739 -16.09 -13.43 28.68
CA ILE A 739 -15.81 -14.47 27.67
C ILE A 739 -15.85 -13.87 26.25
N GLY A 740 -16.79 -12.95 25.98
CA GLY A 740 -16.86 -12.22 24.72
C GLY A 740 -15.59 -11.42 24.39
N LEU A 741 -14.90 -10.90 25.41
CA LEU A 741 -13.63 -10.19 25.25
C LEU A 741 -12.48 -11.09 24.78
N PHE A 742 -12.53 -12.41 25.02
CA PHE A 742 -11.53 -13.34 24.47
C PHE A 742 -11.61 -13.47 22.95
N HIS A 743 -12.74 -13.11 22.33
CA HIS A 743 -12.92 -13.09 20.87
C HIS A 743 -12.54 -11.75 20.21
N THR A 744 -11.88 -10.84 20.92
CA THR A 744 -11.36 -9.58 20.35
C THR A 744 -10.07 -9.83 19.57
N ASN A 745 -9.91 -9.21 18.40
CA ASN A 745 -8.80 -9.44 17.45
C ASN A 745 -7.42 -9.55 18.12
N ASN A 746 -6.52 -10.36 17.54
CA ASN A 746 -5.17 -10.64 18.04
C ASN A 746 -4.27 -9.42 18.35
N GLU A 747 -4.62 -8.21 17.90
CA GLU A 747 -3.93 -6.96 18.23
C GLU A 747 -4.25 -6.46 19.67
N SER A 748 -5.16 -7.10 20.40
CA SER A 748 -5.60 -6.69 21.75
C SER A 748 -5.31 -7.70 22.88
N THR A 749 -4.15 -8.35 22.86
CA THR A 749 -3.68 -9.23 23.97
C THR A 749 -3.67 -8.54 25.33
N GLU A 750 -3.59 -7.21 25.33
CA GLU A 750 -3.60 -6.35 26.51
C GLU A 750 -4.89 -6.44 27.36
N ILE A 751 -6.02 -6.89 26.80
CA ILE A 751 -7.33 -6.98 27.48
C ILE A 751 -7.58 -8.38 28.06
N TRP A 752 -6.98 -9.42 27.50
CA TRP A 752 -7.25 -10.80 27.88
C TRP A 752 -6.87 -11.12 29.33
N GLU A 753 -5.76 -10.57 29.81
CA GLU A 753 -5.29 -10.83 31.17
C GLU A 753 -6.17 -10.16 32.24
N PRO A 754 -6.55 -8.87 32.14
CA PRO A 754 -7.58 -8.26 32.99
C PRO A 754 -8.92 -8.99 32.96
N ALA A 755 -9.43 -9.34 31.77
CA ALA A 755 -10.69 -10.07 31.62
C ALA A 755 -10.64 -11.46 32.29
N SER A 756 -9.52 -12.17 32.13
CA SER A 756 -9.28 -13.47 32.79
C SER A 756 -9.21 -13.33 34.32
N LYS A 757 -8.60 -12.28 34.86
CA LYS A 757 -8.60 -12.04 36.32
C LYS A 757 -9.99 -11.74 36.86
N CYS A 758 -10.77 -10.91 36.17
CA CYS A 758 -12.14 -10.61 36.57
C CYS A 758 -13.02 -11.87 36.52
N LEU A 759 -12.90 -12.67 35.44
CA LEU A 759 -13.62 -13.93 35.31
C LEU A 759 -13.25 -14.93 36.42
N ALA A 760 -11.97 -15.02 36.79
CA ALA A 760 -11.50 -15.84 37.90
C ALA A 760 -12.13 -15.43 39.25
N ASP A 761 -12.13 -14.13 39.56
CA ASP A 761 -12.70 -13.64 40.82
C ASP A 761 -14.22 -13.86 40.89
N LEU A 762 -14.93 -13.67 39.77
CA LEU A 762 -16.37 -14.00 39.66
C LEU A 762 -16.64 -15.49 39.91
N MET A 763 -15.83 -16.36 39.31
CA MET A 763 -15.96 -17.82 39.49
C MET A 763 -15.65 -18.27 40.92
N MET A 764 -14.78 -17.56 41.65
CA MET A 764 -14.50 -17.85 43.07
C MET A 764 -15.67 -17.49 43.99
N LYS A 765 -16.42 -16.44 43.68
CA LYS A 765 -17.48 -15.92 44.56
C LYS A 765 -18.87 -16.47 44.24
N HIS A 766 -19.20 -16.57 42.95
CA HIS A 766 -20.50 -17.01 42.47
C HIS A 766 -20.40 -18.37 41.76
N THR A 767 -19.65 -19.30 42.34
CA THR A 767 -19.37 -20.62 41.74
C THR A 767 -20.66 -21.37 41.40
N SER A 768 -21.63 -21.40 42.30
CA SER A 768 -22.90 -22.13 42.12
C SER A 768 -23.72 -21.63 40.92
N ALA A 769 -23.67 -20.34 40.61
CA ALA A 769 -24.41 -19.73 39.49
C ALA A 769 -23.68 -19.88 38.15
N LEU A 770 -22.34 -19.79 38.14
CA LEU A 770 -21.56 -19.65 36.90
C LEU A 770 -20.90 -20.95 36.42
N TRP A 771 -20.67 -21.92 37.30
CA TRP A 771 -19.87 -23.11 37.00
C TRP A 771 -20.41 -23.92 35.83
N ASN A 772 -21.72 -24.21 35.83
CA ASN A 772 -22.37 -24.98 34.77
C ASN A 772 -22.25 -24.28 33.40
N GLY A 773 -22.45 -22.97 33.37
CA GLY A 773 -22.30 -22.16 32.15
C GLY A 773 -20.86 -22.18 31.61
N PHE A 774 -19.87 -22.12 32.51
CA PHE A 774 -18.45 -22.20 32.15
C PHE A 774 -18.08 -23.55 31.55
N VAL A 775 -18.42 -24.65 32.22
CA VAL A 775 -18.12 -26.02 31.79
C VAL A 775 -18.82 -26.34 30.46
N HIS A 776 -20.09 -25.94 30.32
CA HIS A 776 -20.84 -26.10 29.07
C HIS A 776 -20.18 -25.37 27.90
N TYR A 777 -19.77 -24.12 28.12
CA TYR A 777 -19.10 -23.32 27.08
C TYR A 777 -17.72 -23.87 26.71
N LEU A 778 -16.93 -24.30 27.70
CA LEU A 778 -15.64 -24.96 27.47
C LEU A 778 -15.80 -26.23 26.62
N GLY A 779 -16.79 -27.06 26.95
CA GLY A 779 -17.13 -28.26 26.18
C GLY A 779 -17.58 -27.94 24.74
N HIS A 780 -18.38 -26.90 24.55
CA HIS A 780 -18.79 -26.44 23.23
C HIS A 780 -17.59 -25.96 22.37
N CYS A 781 -16.64 -25.24 22.97
CA CYS A 781 -15.41 -24.84 22.28
C CYS A 781 -14.54 -26.04 21.89
N GLN A 782 -14.43 -27.06 22.75
CA GLN A 782 -13.69 -28.29 22.44
C GLN A 782 -14.33 -29.06 21.27
N LEU A 783 -15.65 -29.19 21.25
CA LEU A 783 -16.40 -29.80 20.13
C LEU A 783 -16.15 -29.05 18.80
N LYS A 784 -16.09 -27.72 18.86
CA LYS A 784 -15.80 -26.88 17.69
C LYS A 784 -14.38 -27.10 17.14
N ILE A 785 -13.39 -27.31 18.02
CA ILE A 785 -12.02 -27.65 17.63
C ILE A 785 -11.97 -29.03 16.96
N GLU A 786 -12.67 -30.02 17.52
CA GLU A 786 -12.76 -31.37 16.96
C GLU A 786 -13.37 -31.36 15.54
N ALA A 787 -14.47 -30.61 15.33
CA ALA A 787 -15.09 -30.45 14.02
C ALA A 787 -14.16 -29.76 12.98
N LEU A 788 -13.38 -28.76 13.39
CA LEU A 788 -12.44 -28.06 12.52
C LEU A 788 -11.27 -28.96 12.07
N HIS A 789 -10.79 -29.86 12.93
CA HIS A 789 -9.72 -30.80 12.58
C HIS A 789 -10.16 -31.84 11.55
N ILE A 790 -11.41 -32.32 11.63
CA ILE A 790 -12.00 -33.25 10.66
C ILE A 790 -12.10 -32.60 9.27
N HIS A 791 -12.49 -31.32 9.19
CA HIS A 791 -12.60 -30.60 7.92
C HIS A 791 -11.24 -30.22 7.29
N ARG A 792 -10.18 -30.02 8.09
CA ARG A 792 -8.85 -29.67 7.58
C ARG A 792 -8.14 -30.83 6.87
N GLY A 793 -8.53 -32.07 7.16
CA GLY A 793 -8.02 -33.28 6.51
C GLY A 793 -8.46 -33.46 5.05
N ASN A 794 -9.46 -32.69 4.57
CA ASN A 794 -10.15 -32.97 3.31
C ASN A 794 -10.17 -31.81 2.29
N GLY A 795 -9.26 -30.83 2.41
CA GLY A 795 -9.36 -29.57 1.66
C GLY A 795 -8.15 -29.21 0.78
N ASN A 796 -7.94 -29.92 -0.33
CA ASN A 796 -7.22 -29.38 -1.50
C ASN A 796 -8.21 -29.20 -2.65
N TYR A 797 -9.08 -28.18 -2.54
CA TYR A 797 -9.86 -27.73 -3.69
C TYR A 797 -9.08 -26.62 -4.38
N SER A 798 -8.44 -26.98 -5.50
CA SER A 798 -7.86 -26.03 -6.45
C SER A 798 -9.01 -25.31 -7.17
N VAL A 799 -9.28 -24.05 -6.82
CA VAL A 799 -10.22 -23.22 -7.56
C VAL A 799 -9.55 -22.79 -8.87
N SER A 800 -10.05 -23.36 -9.96
CA SER A 800 -9.70 -23.06 -11.35
C SER A 800 -10.14 -21.65 -11.76
N GLN A 801 -9.44 -21.12 -12.77
CA GLN A 801 -9.49 -19.75 -13.27
C GLN A 801 -10.81 -19.31 -13.93
N LYS A 802 -10.99 -17.98 -13.92
CA LYS A 802 -11.99 -17.11 -14.57
C LYS A 802 -13.31 -16.92 -13.80
N HIS A 803 -13.31 -16.02 -12.81
CA HIS A 803 -14.58 -15.48 -12.32
C HIS A 803 -14.55 -13.96 -12.12
N THR A 804 -15.73 -13.36 -12.31
CA THR A 804 -16.06 -11.94 -12.13
C THR A 804 -15.75 -11.45 -10.71
N GLY A 805 -15.50 -10.16 -10.50
CA GLY A 805 -15.11 -9.60 -9.19
C GLY A 805 -16.11 -9.83 -8.05
N LEU A 806 -17.36 -10.18 -8.36
CA LEU A 806 -18.36 -10.63 -7.38
C LEU A 806 -18.02 -12.00 -6.80
N MET A 807 -17.64 -12.94 -7.66
CA MET A 807 -17.28 -14.30 -7.25
C MET A 807 -15.98 -14.33 -6.46
N GLU A 808 -15.01 -13.48 -6.79
CA GLU A 808 -13.81 -13.28 -5.95
C GLU A 808 -14.20 -12.79 -4.55
N SER A 809 -15.15 -11.85 -4.46
CA SER A 809 -15.65 -11.34 -3.19
C SER A 809 -16.42 -12.40 -2.39
N PHE A 810 -17.21 -13.23 -3.08
CA PHE A 810 -17.97 -14.33 -2.49
C PHE A 810 -17.05 -15.47 -2.01
N ASN A 811 -16.07 -15.86 -2.82
CA ASN A 811 -15.06 -16.87 -2.45
C ASN A 811 -14.19 -16.41 -1.27
N ALA A 812 -13.80 -15.14 -1.24
CA ALA A 812 -13.12 -14.55 -0.09
C ALA A 812 -14.00 -14.53 1.17
N PHE A 813 -15.32 -14.48 1.03
CA PHE A 813 -16.28 -14.57 2.13
C PHE A 813 -16.51 -16.02 2.61
N ILE A 814 -16.60 -16.99 1.69
CA ILE A 814 -16.75 -18.42 2.00
C ILE A 814 -15.49 -18.99 2.65
N SER A 815 -14.31 -18.52 2.21
CA SER A 815 -13.01 -18.89 2.77
C SER A 815 -12.35 -17.68 3.43
N PRO A 816 -12.90 -17.16 4.55
CA PRO A 816 -12.32 -16.00 5.20
C PRO A 816 -10.95 -16.38 5.77
N ARG A 817 -9.95 -15.52 5.58
CA ARG A 817 -8.82 -15.49 6.53
C ARG A 817 -9.45 -15.17 7.89
N PHE A 818 -9.39 -16.11 8.82
CA PHE A 818 -10.03 -15.98 10.12
C PHE A 818 -9.50 -14.71 10.81
N ASN A 819 -10.33 -13.67 10.88
CA ASN A 819 -9.97 -12.39 11.52
C ASN A 819 -10.35 -12.34 13.01
N GLY A 820 -11.00 -13.38 13.55
CA GLY A 820 -11.29 -13.52 14.99
C GLY A 820 -10.25 -14.39 15.70
N THR A 821 -10.19 -14.27 17.03
CA THR A 821 -9.33 -15.12 17.86
C THR A 821 -9.62 -16.60 17.58
N PRO A 822 -8.61 -17.42 17.22
CA PRO A 822 -8.78 -18.85 17.04
C PRO A 822 -9.47 -19.49 18.24
N THR A 823 -10.36 -20.45 18.00
CA THR A 823 -11.10 -21.11 19.10
C THR A 823 -10.14 -21.81 20.08
N ALA A 824 -8.99 -22.30 19.60
CA ALA A 824 -7.93 -22.86 20.42
C ALA A 824 -7.34 -21.83 21.41
N ASP A 825 -7.11 -20.59 20.98
CA ASP A 825 -6.59 -19.53 21.86
C ASP A 825 -7.63 -19.15 22.94
N VAL A 826 -8.91 -19.13 22.58
CA VAL A 826 -10.00 -18.92 23.56
C VAL A 826 -10.03 -20.04 24.60
N VAL A 827 -9.89 -21.31 24.20
CA VAL A 827 -9.79 -22.44 25.13
C VAL A 827 -8.55 -22.32 26.02
N SER A 828 -7.42 -21.88 25.47
CA SER A 828 -6.21 -21.61 26.26
C SER A 828 -6.46 -20.55 27.33
N LEU A 829 -7.15 -19.46 27.01
CA LEU A 829 -7.52 -18.40 27.96
C LEU A 829 -8.51 -18.88 29.03
N LEU A 830 -9.48 -19.73 28.68
CA LEU A 830 -10.38 -20.36 29.64
C LEU A 830 -9.62 -21.28 30.62
N LEU A 831 -8.71 -22.12 30.12
CA LEU A 831 -7.88 -22.99 30.95
C LEU A 831 -6.95 -22.19 31.87
N LYS A 832 -6.32 -21.11 31.37
CA LYS A 832 -5.52 -20.18 32.19
C LYS A 832 -6.34 -19.47 33.25
N THR A 833 -7.61 -19.19 32.96
CA THR A 833 -8.53 -18.61 33.96
C THR A 833 -8.81 -19.61 35.08
N LEU A 834 -9.06 -20.89 34.76
CA LEU A 834 -9.19 -21.95 35.78
C LEU A 834 -7.92 -22.14 36.62
N GLN A 835 -6.74 -22.03 36.01
CA GLN A 835 -5.46 -22.12 36.72
C GLN A 835 -5.31 -21.02 37.81
N LYS A 836 -5.99 -19.87 37.67
CA LYS A 836 -6.01 -18.80 38.69
C LYS A 836 -6.90 -19.13 39.89
N VAL A 837 -7.82 -20.08 39.75
CA VAL A 837 -8.78 -20.51 40.81
C VAL A 837 -8.71 -22.02 41.05
N PRO A 838 -7.55 -22.54 41.46
CA PRO A 838 -7.32 -23.98 41.55
C PRO A 838 -8.20 -24.67 42.61
N SER A 839 -8.63 -23.95 43.66
CA SER A 839 -9.55 -24.47 44.68
C SER A 839 -10.94 -24.78 44.11
N VAL A 840 -11.47 -23.90 43.25
CA VAL A 840 -12.76 -24.09 42.56
C VAL A 840 -12.65 -25.23 41.55
N ALA A 841 -11.56 -25.28 40.78
CA ALA A 841 -11.32 -26.39 39.87
C ALA A 841 -11.25 -27.73 40.62
N GLN A 842 -10.59 -27.75 41.79
CA GLN A 842 -10.47 -28.93 42.63
C GLN A 842 -11.81 -29.41 43.18
N SER A 843 -12.69 -28.52 43.65
CA SER A 843 -14.02 -28.89 44.16
C SER A 843 -14.94 -29.47 43.09
N HIS A 844 -14.68 -29.17 41.82
CA HIS A 844 -15.45 -29.64 40.65
C HIS A 844 -14.64 -30.57 39.72
N THR A 845 -13.70 -31.32 40.29
CA THR A 845 -12.85 -32.27 39.54
C THR A 845 -13.68 -33.28 38.73
N SER A 846 -14.88 -33.66 39.21
CA SER A 846 -15.81 -34.57 38.52
C SER A 846 -16.26 -34.08 37.15
N ASP A 847 -16.31 -32.77 36.94
CA ASP A 847 -16.83 -32.16 35.70
C ASP A 847 -15.71 -31.85 34.71
N ILE A 848 -14.50 -31.58 35.22
CA ILE A 848 -13.32 -31.21 34.44
C ILE A 848 -12.64 -32.44 33.84
N LEU A 849 -12.41 -33.50 34.63
CA LEU A 849 -11.67 -34.67 34.15
C LEU A 849 -12.32 -35.35 32.93
N PRO A 850 -13.66 -35.49 32.84
CA PRO A 850 -14.30 -36.00 31.63
C PRO A 850 -14.05 -35.13 30.39
N LEU A 851 -14.10 -33.80 30.50
CA LEU A 851 -13.79 -32.90 29.39
C LEU A 851 -12.33 -33.02 28.93
N LEU A 852 -11.39 -33.17 29.87
CA LEU A 852 -9.98 -33.40 29.57
C LEU A 852 -9.76 -34.74 28.87
N LEU A 853 -10.41 -35.80 29.34
CA LEU A 853 -10.35 -37.12 28.70
C LEU A 853 -10.93 -37.09 27.28
N LYS A 854 -12.06 -36.39 27.09
CA LYS A 854 -12.67 -36.18 25.77
C LYS A 854 -11.72 -35.42 24.83
N PHE A 855 -11.09 -34.35 25.31
CA PHE A 855 -10.05 -33.61 24.58
C PHE A 855 -8.82 -34.48 24.24
N MET A 856 -8.46 -35.42 25.11
CA MET A 856 -7.41 -36.41 24.88
C MET A 856 -7.87 -37.58 23.97
N GLY A 857 -9.09 -37.55 23.44
CA GLY A 857 -9.60 -38.53 22.48
C GLY A 857 -10.23 -39.78 23.10
N TYR A 858 -10.59 -39.76 24.38
CA TYR A 858 -11.25 -40.87 25.08
C TYR A 858 -12.76 -40.67 25.20
N LYS A 859 -13.51 -41.77 25.15
CA LYS A 859 -14.96 -41.77 25.42
C LYS A 859 -15.21 -41.78 26.93
N THR A 860 -15.99 -40.83 27.42
CA THR A 860 -16.27 -40.64 28.86
C THR A 860 -17.22 -41.67 29.44
N GLU A 861 -18.07 -42.30 28.62
CA GLU A 861 -19.11 -43.25 29.06
C GLU A 861 -18.58 -44.66 29.38
N ASN A 862 -17.39 -45.02 28.89
CA ASN A 862 -16.69 -46.27 29.23
C ASN A 862 -15.20 -46.16 28.85
N PRO A 863 -14.30 -45.73 29.76
CA PRO A 863 -12.87 -45.70 29.50
C PRO A 863 -12.33 -47.14 29.37
N LEU A 864 -12.14 -47.59 28.13
CA LEU A 864 -11.43 -48.83 27.81
C LEU A 864 -9.92 -48.58 27.80
N ARG A 865 -9.11 -49.66 27.74
CA ARG A 865 -7.63 -49.68 27.76
C ARG A 865 -7.00 -48.41 27.17
N VAL A 866 -5.97 -47.86 27.82
CA VAL A 866 -5.26 -46.62 27.45
C VAL A 866 -4.90 -46.53 25.96
N GLY A 867 -4.67 -47.65 25.28
CA GLY A 867 -4.38 -47.68 23.83
C GLY A 867 -5.55 -47.38 22.88
N LEU A 868 -6.79 -47.23 23.35
CA LEU A 868 -7.99 -47.02 22.51
C LEU A 868 -8.48 -45.56 22.57
N TYR A 869 -7.79 -44.66 21.88
CA TYR A 869 -8.14 -43.23 21.76
C TYR A 869 -8.24 -42.76 20.30
N ASN A 870 -8.97 -41.67 20.05
CA ASN A 870 -9.04 -41.05 18.72
C ASN A 870 -7.73 -40.32 18.38
N SER A 871 -6.83 -40.99 17.65
CA SER A 871 -5.52 -40.42 17.28
C SER A 871 -5.60 -39.25 16.28
N GLU A 872 -6.70 -39.11 15.52
CA GLU A 872 -6.86 -38.02 14.56
C GLU A 872 -7.22 -36.69 15.25
N ALA A 873 -7.95 -36.75 16.36
CA ALA A 873 -8.30 -35.58 17.18
C ALA A 873 -7.13 -35.06 18.05
N CYS A 874 -6.05 -35.83 18.20
CA CYS A 874 -4.93 -35.54 19.11
C CYS A 874 -3.63 -35.16 18.38
N LYS A 875 -3.69 -34.28 17.37
CA LYS A 875 -2.54 -33.90 16.54
C LYS A 875 -2.49 -32.39 16.27
N GLY A 876 -1.28 -31.86 16.15
CA GLY A 876 -1.02 -30.47 15.74
C GLY A 876 -0.51 -29.56 16.85
N LYS A 877 0.08 -28.41 16.45
CA LYS A 877 0.69 -27.43 17.36
C LYS A 877 -0.32 -26.82 18.35
N GLU A 878 -1.54 -26.54 17.89
CA GLU A 878 -2.63 -25.99 18.71
C GLU A 878 -3.07 -26.98 19.79
N TRP A 879 -3.25 -28.25 19.43
CA TRP A 879 -3.59 -29.32 20.37
C TRP A 879 -2.48 -29.52 21.42
N LYS A 880 -1.19 -29.50 21.01
CA LYS A 880 -0.06 -29.57 21.94
C LYS A 880 -0.10 -28.41 22.96
N GLY A 881 -0.28 -27.18 22.50
CA GLY A 881 -0.35 -26.02 23.39
C GLY A 881 -1.52 -26.09 24.38
N LEU A 882 -2.67 -26.63 23.96
CA LEU A 882 -3.81 -26.88 24.84
C LEU A 882 -3.55 -28.00 25.86
N LEU A 883 -2.89 -29.09 25.44
CA LEU A 883 -2.49 -30.18 26.33
C LEU A 883 -1.57 -29.68 27.45
N GLU A 884 -0.60 -28.81 27.14
CA GLU A 884 0.27 -28.20 28.15
C GLU A 884 -0.52 -27.37 29.18
N GLN A 885 -1.52 -26.59 28.74
CA GLN A 885 -2.37 -25.82 29.65
C GLN A 885 -3.27 -26.72 30.51
N SER A 886 -3.76 -27.82 29.96
CA SER A 886 -4.50 -28.85 30.70
C SER A 886 -3.63 -29.54 31.74
N LEU A 887 -2.38 -29.90 31.40
CA LEU A 887 -1.43 -30.47 32.34
C LEU A 887 -1.07 -29.48 33.45
N ALA A 888 -0.85 -28.20 33.12
CA ALA A 888 -0.61 -27.16 34.11
C ALA A 888 -1.77 -27.00 35.10
N LEU A 889 -3.02 -27.09 34.64
CA LEU A 889 -4.20 -27.09 35.51
C LEU A 889 -4.19 -28.29 36.46
N LEU A 890 -3.90 -29.49 35.95
CA LEU A 890 -3.84 -30.72 36.76
C LEU A 890 -2.76 -30.66 37.85
N LYS A 891 -1.60 -30.02 37.58
CA LYS A 891 -0.56 -29.77 38.60
C LYS A 891 -1.08 -28.90 39.76
N LEU A 892 -1.90 -27.91 39.46
CA LEU A 892 -2.39 -26.93 40.46
C LEU A 892 -3.51 -27.49 41.34
N MET A 893 -4.33 -28.41 40.84
CA MET A 893 -5.47 -28.99 41.56
C MET A 893 -5.08 -29.93 42.73
N LYS A 894 -3.77 -30.15 42.98
CA LYS A 894 -3.18 -30.99 44.04
C LYS A 894 -4.06 -32.20 44.45
N ASN A 895 -3.81 -33.31 43.75
CA ASN A 895 -4.21 -34.68 44.08
C ASN A 895 -5.69 -35.05 43.80
N PRO A 896 -6.01 -35.64 42.64
CA PRO A 896 -7.36 -36.12 42.33
C PRO A 896 -7.68 -37.48 42.98
N ARG A 897 -7.11 -37.80 44.16
CA ARG A 897 -7.29 -39.12 44.81
C ARG A 897 -8.72 -39.24 45.36
N SER A 898 -9.63 -39.84 44.56
CA SER A 898 -10.78 -40.65 45.01
C SER A 898 -11.84 -40.98 43.92
N SER A 899 -11.49 -41.04 42.62
CA SER A 899 -12.45 -41.47 41.59
C SER A 899 -11.84 -42.40 40.53
N ARG A 900 -12.67 -43.28 39.93
CA ARG A 900 -12.27 -44.18 38.84
C ARG A 900 -11.75 -43.42 37.61
N VAL A 901 -12.31 -42.23 37.35
CA VAL A 901 -11.89 -41.34 36.27
C VAL A 901 -10.50 -40.75 36.52
N SER A 902 -10.20 -40.38 37.77
CA SER A 902 -8.87 -39.90 38.17
C SER A 902 -7.79 -40.98 38.01
N GLN A 903 -8.10 -42.21 38.38
CA GLN A 903 -7.17 -43.33 38.18
C GLN A 903 -6.89 -43.56 36.69
N PHE A 904 -7.92 -43.49 35.84
CA PHE A 904 -7.73 -43.58 34.39
C PHE A 904 -6.91 -42.42 33.80
N VAL A 905 -7.06 -41.18 34.32
CA VAL A 905 -6.21 -40.05 33.91
C VAL A 905 -4.75 -40.30 34.27
N ASN A 906 -4.46 -40.86 35.45
CA ASN A 906 -3.11 -41.28 35.83
C ASN A 906 -2.56 -42.38 34.91
N ASP A 907 -3.38 -43.37 34.54
CA ASP A 907 -2.99 -44.41 33.58
C ASP A 907 -2.67 -43.81 32.21
N VAL A 908 -3.47 -42.87 31.72
CA VAL A 908 -3.22 -42.15 30.47
C VAL A 908 -1.92 -41.35 30.54
N MET A 909 -1.65 -40.66 31.65
CA MET A 909 -0.39 -39.96 31.87
C MET A 909 0.81 -40.92 31.83
N GLN A 910 0.74 -42.02 32.57
CA GLN A 910 1.84 -42.96 32.74
C GLN A 910 2.13 -43.78 31.46
N TYR A 911 1.09 -44.27 30.78
CA TYR A 911 1.26 -45.23 29.68
C TYR A 911 1.15 -44.61 28.29
N ARG A 912 0.74 -43.34 28.16
CA ARG A 912 0.69 -42.65 26.85
C ARG A 912 1.59 -41.42 26.81
N PHE A 913 1.44 -40.49 27.74
CA PHE A 913 2.13 -39.19 27.65
C PHE A 913 3.56 -39.19 28.20
N LEU A 914 3.88 -40.10 29.13
CA LEU A 914 5.27 -40.31 29.55
C LEU A 914 6.09 -41.02 28.47
N ASP A 915 5.44 -41.81 27.62
CA ASP A 915 6.02 -42.49 26.44
C ASP A 915 5.98 -41.60 25.16
N ASP A 916 5.60 -40.33 25.29
CA ASP A 916 5.62 -39.37 24.18
C ASP A 916 7.07 -39.00 23.83
N ASN A 917 7.36 -38.56 22.60
CA ASN A 917 8.71 -38.16 22.18
C ASN A 917 9.08 -36.73 22.61
N ASP A 918 8.13 -35.95 23.12
CA ASP A 918 8.33 -34.56 23.50
C ASP A 918 8.76 -34.39 24.97
N ALA A 919 9.98 -33.90 25.18
CA ALA A 919 10.55 -33.73 26.51
C ALA A 919 9.78 -32.72 27.39
N GLU A 920 9.09 -31.73 26.83
CA GLU A 920 8.29 -30.76 27.60
C GLU A 920 7.01 -31.39 28.13
N ILE A 921 6.37 -32.24 27.32
CA ILE A 921 5.21 -33.04 27.73
C ILE A 921 5.64 -34.06 28.79
N GLN A 922 6.71 -34.83 28.53
CA GLN A 922 7.24 -35.81 29.48
C GLN A 922 7.55 -35.17 30.85
N MET A 923 8.22 -34.01 30.87
CA MET A 923 8.53 -33.29 32.10
C MET A 923 7.26 -32.86 32.84
N SER A 924 6.30 -32.30 32.10
CA SER A 924 5.04 -31.86 32.69
C SER A 924 4.19 -33.00 33.24
N VAL A 925 4.18 -34.15 32.55
CA VAL A 925 3.50 -35.35 33.01
C VAL A 925 4.19 -35.95 34.23
N LEU A 926 5.52 -36.00 34.24
CA LEU A 926 6.28 -36.47 35.40
C LEU A 926 5.98 -35.63 36.65
N GLU A 927 5.90 -34.30 36.52
CA GLU A 927 5.50 -33.41 37.62
C GLU A 927 4.09 -33.71 38.14
N CYS A 928 3.12 -33.95 37.25
CA CYS A 928 1.76 -34.37 37.65
C CYS A 928 1.76 -35.72 38.38
N LEU A 929 2.53 -36.69 37.88
CA LEU A 929 2.62 -38.04 38.45
C LEU A 929 3.29 -38.03 39.83
N VAL A 930 4.34 -37.24 40.03
CA VAL A 930 5.03 -37.08 41.32
C VAL A 930 4.12 -36.41 42.35
N LEU A 931 3.29 -35.45 41.95
CA LEU A 931 2.27 -34.84 42.83
C LEU A 931 1.15 -35.81 43.20
N SER A 932 0.87 -36.79 42.33
CA SER A 932 -0.20 -37.78 42.51
C SER A 932 0.27 -39.06 43.20
N ASN A 933 1.58 -39.32 43.27
CA ASN A 933 2.17 -40.56 43.76
C ASN A 933 3.37 -40.31 44.69
N ASP A 934 3.14 -40.45 46.00
CA ASP A 934 4.14 -40.08 47.03
C ASP A 934 5.42 -40.92 46.96
N TYR A 935 5.34 -42.15 46.43
CA TYR A 935 6.49 -43.05 46.27
C TYR A 935 7.50 -42.58 45.21
N LEU A 936 7.11 -41.68 44.30
CA LEU A 936 8.01 -41.12 43.28
C LEU A 936 8.84 -39.94 43.81
N LEU A 937 8.44 -39.32 44.93
CA LEU A 937 9.10 -38.14 45.49
C LEU A 937 10.61 -38.31 45.76
N PRO A 938 11.08 -39.43 46.36
CA PRO A 938 12.52 -39.64 46.59
C PRO A 938 13.35 -39.73 45.31
N HIS A 939 12.72 -40.11 44.20
CA HIS A 939 13.37 -40.33 42.90
C HIS A 939 13.15 -39.18 41.91
N ARG A 940 12.42 -38.13 42.30
CA ARG A 940 12.03 -37.01 41.43
C ARG A 940 13.21 -36.44 40.64
N HIS A 941 14.30 -36.06 41.32
CA HIS A 941 15.46 -35.45 40.66
C HIS A 941 16.14 -36.39 39.65
N ARG A 942 16.13 -37.70 39.92
CA ARG A 942 16.70 -38.71 39.01
C ARG A 942 15.82 -38.89 37.78
N LEU A 943 14.51 -38.99 37.97
CA LEU A 943 13.52 -39.08 36.89
C LEU A 943 13.55 -37.84 35.99
N GLU A 944 13.68 -36.63 36.55
CA GLU A 944 13.84 -35.39 35.78
C GLU A 944 15.14 -35.38 34.95
N ASN A 945 16.23 -35.96 35.48
CA ASN A 945 17.51 -36.05 34.76
C ASN A 945 17.47 -37.04 33.59
N LEU A 946 16.62 -38.09 33.66
CA LEU A 946 16.40 -38.99 32.53
C LEU A 946 15.69 -38.31 31.34
N ILE A 947 14.81 -37.35 31.60
CA ILE A 947 14.13 -36.61 30.52
C ILE A 947 15.06 -35.56 29.89
N LYS A 948 15.99 -35.00 30.67
CA LYS A 948 16.94 -33.96 30.21
C LYS A 948 18.04 -34.60 29.36
N SER A 949 18.01 -34.40 28.04
CA SER A 949 18.98 -34.96 27.08
C SER A 949 20.45 -34.77 27.46
N LYS A 950 20.82 -33.63 28.08
CA LYS A 950 22.19 -33.34 28.53
C LYS A 950 22.64 -34.16 29.75
N LYS A 951 21.70 -34.62 30.58
CA LYS A 951 21.96 -35.35 31.84
C LYS A 951 21.63 -36.83 31.76
N LEU A 952 20.87 -37.25 30.74
CA LEU A 952 20.44 -38.64 30.53
C LEU A 952 21.60 -39.64 30.60
N ARG A 953 22.70 -39.39 29.87
CA ARG A 953 23.85 -40.31 29.82
C ARG A 953 24.50 -40.48 31.20
N GLU A 954 24.69 -39.39 31.92
CA GLU A 954 25.31 -39.37 33.26
C GLU A 954 24.42 -40.05 34.30
N GLU A 955 23.11 -39.80 34.24
CA GLU A 955 22.15 -40.41 35.17
C GLU A 955 22.01 -41.91 34.93
N LEU A 956 21.98 -42.37 33.66
CA LEU A 956 21.92 -43.80 33.33
C LEU A 956 23.16 -44.57 33.81
N THR A 957 24.33 -43.93 33.89
CA THR A 957 25.55 -44.55 34.42
C THR A 957 25.63 -44.52 35.95
N ASN A 958 25.01 -43.53 36.59
CA ASN A 958 25.08 -43.34 38.04
C ASN A 958 23.92 -44.01 38.79
N TRP A 959 22.79 -44.24 38.14
CA TRP A 959 21.62 -44.83 38.76
C TRP A 959 21.67 -46.37 38.68
N ASN A 960 22.08 -47.01 39.78
CA ASN A 960 21.98 -48.46 39.93
C ASN A 960 20.49 -48.86 40.08
N PHE A 961 20.02 -49.75 39.19
CA PHE A 961 18.67 -50.35 39.20
C PHE A 961 18.53 -51.55 40.17
N SER A 962 19.49 -51.70 41.09
CA SER A 962 19.53 -52.79 42.09
C SER A 962 18.74 -52.45 43.35
#